data_AF-A0A5S4UTE9-F1
#
_entry.id   AF-A0A5S4UTE9-F1
#
_cell.length_a   1.000
_cell.length_b   1.000
_cell.length_c   1.000
_cell.angle_alpha   90.00
_cell.angle_beta   90.00
_cell.angle_gamma   90.00
#
_symmetry.space_group_name_H-M   'P 1'
#
loop_
_entity.id
_entity.type
_entity.pdbx_description
1 polymer ?
#
loop_
_entity_poly.entity_id
_entity_poly.type
_entity_poly.pdbx_seq_one_letter_code
_entity_poly.pdbx_strand_id
1 'polypeptide(L)'
;MTDSLLLPMLPLRDVVVYPHMVLPLFVGRAKSIAALESAMKGDKLVFLIAQQDASKDDPVLNDLYAIGTTAKVMQLLRLPDGTVKVLVEGVERARLEKMEEADGFVLGRISELDTQDEDQTEHGVIRNALLKQLDEYVAGSKRIPAEVVASLKSIDDLSKLIDNITGHMSLKLEDKQKVLEMDSLTLRGEYLIGLMDGELDIAHLEKNIRSRVKKQMEKSQREYYLNEQMKAIQKELGDMEDGSNELDQLQAKIAEVGMSDEAKEKAEGELKKLRMMSPMSAEAAVVRGYIDWLTSLPWKKRSKVRNDLAYAEKILNQDHYGLQDVKERILEFLAVQQRVKKVKGPVLCLVGPPGVGKTSLGQSIAKAVNRQYVRMALGGVRDESEIRGHRRTYIGSMPGKLLQKLAKVKVKNPLFLLDEIDKMGMDQRGDPASALLEVLDPEQNHTFNDHYLEVDFDLSDVMFICTSNSMNIPGPLLDRMEVIRIPGYTEDEKLNIAKRYLLPKQIKLSGLKEREIQVSDEALMDVIRYYTKEAGVRGLERELSKICRRVVKQQALSSAKEAKAVDVSSANLEDFSGVHKFSYGKAEEKNQIGQVTGLAWTSVGGELLTIEAAGVPGKGRHVKTGSLGDVMQESIQAALTVVRSRAIGLGIDADFHEKTDLHLHVPEGATPKDGPSAGVAMCTAIVSVLTKIPVKASVAMTGEITLRGEVLPIGGLKEKLLAAHRGGIKTVIIPQENARDLKEIPENIKADIKVIPVKWIDEVLDIALEYIPSPKKVETLPSSEKTVDEQETVSHH
;
A
#
# COMPACT_ATOMS: atom_id res chain seq x y z
N MET A 1 31.42 31.64 29.31
CA MET A 1 31.29 31.60 27.85
C MET A 1 31.93 30.30 27.45
N THR A 2 31.15 29.30 27.07
CA THR A 2 31.67 28.04 26.54
C THR A 2 32.34 28.33 25.21
N ASP A 3 33.62 28.01 25.07
CA ASP A 3 34.37 28.22 23.83
C ASP A 3 33.77 27.33 22.73
N SER A 4 33.16 27.95 21.72
CA SER A 4 32.59 27.22 20.59
C SER A 4 33.70 26.91 19.57
N LEU A 5 34.00 25.64 19.37
CA LEU A 5 34.99 25.15 18.39
C LEU A 5 34.32 24.83 17.05
N LEU A 6 35.04 24.98 15.95
CA LEU A 6 34.55 24.64 14.61
C LEU A 6 35.43 23.51 14.03
N LEU A 7 34.86 22.31 13.88
CA LEU A 7 35.60 21.11 13.46
C LEU A 7 34.97 20.42 12.24
N PRO A 8 35.77 19.78 11.37
CA PRO A 8 35.26 18.88 10.33
C PRO A 8 34.44 17.74 10.94
N MET A 9 33.22 17.55 10.44
CA MET A 9 32.25 16.63 11.02
C MET A 9 32.05 15.39 10.14
N LEU A 10 31.96 14.24 10.81
CA LEU A 10 31.67 12.96 10.18
C LEU A 10 30.39 12.36 10.79
N PRO A 11 29.30 12.30 10.02
CA PRO A 11 28.13 11.51 10.37
C PRO A 11 28.44 10.02 10.28
N LEU A 12 28.32 9.31 11.40
CA LEU A 12 28.52 7.86 11.52
C LEU A 12 27.20 7.12 11.39
N ARG A 13 27.24 5.94 10.75
CA ARG A 13 26.11 5.00 10.69
C ARG A 13 26.33 3.90 11.70
N ASP A 14 25.31 3.60 12.50
CA ASP A 14 25.26 2.45 13.41
C ASP A 14 26.39 2.35 14.44
N VAL A 15 27.19 3.41 14.64
CA VAL A 15 28.33 3.45 15.55
C VAL A 15 28.35 4.76 16.33
N VAL A 16 28.50 4.65 17.66
CA VAL A 16 28.83 5.75 18.57
C VAL A 16 30.27 5.54 19.05
N VAL A 17 31.10 6.59 18.95
CA VAL A 17 32.47 6.58 19.47
C VAL A 17 32.47 7.30 20.82
N TYR A 18 33.06 6.68 21.83
CA TYR A 18 33.18 7.26 23.18
C TYR A 18 34.56 7.91 23.39
N PRO A 19 34.67 8.85 24.35
CA PRO A 19 35.96 9.35 24.83
C PRO A 19 36.93 8.22 25.18
N HIS A 20 38.21 8.40 24.85
CA HIS A 20 39.32 7.46 25.06
C HIS A 20 39.22 6.12 24.33
N MET A 21 38.20 5.93 23.49
CA MET A 21 38.03 4.73 22.69
C MET A 21 38.75 4.86 21.35
N VAL A 22 39.55 3.85 20.98
CA VAL A 22 40.20 3.75 19.67
C VAL A 22 39.42 2.79 18.78
N LEU A 23 38.89 3.27 17.66
CA LEU A 23 38.08 2.46 16.75
C LEU A 23 38.47 2.71 15.27
N PRO A 24 38.62 1.66 14.45
CA PRO A 24 38.77 1.82 13.01
C PRO A 24 37.40 2.09 12.36
N LEU A 25 37.31 3.16 11.57
CA LEU A 25 36.13 3.55 10.79
C LEU A 25 36.41 3.39 9.29
N PHE A 26 35.40 2.95 8.54
CA PHE A 26 35.44 2.87 7.09
C PHE A 26 34.59 3.98 6.50
N VAL A 27 35.19 4.83 5.68
CA VAL A 27 34.56 6.03 5.13
C VAL A 27 34.58 5.96 3.61
N GLY A 28 33.39 5.94 3.00
CA GLY A 28 33.21 5.89 1.55
C GLY A 28 32.60 7.15 0.94
N ARG A 29 31.95 8.01 1.73
CA ARG A 29 31.28 9.22 1.21
C ARG A 29 32.32 10.29 0.86
N ALA A 30 32.22 10.89 -0.33
CA ALA A 30 33.15 11.91 -0.81
C ALA A 30 33.27 13.12 0.15
N LYS A 31 32.14 13.62 0.69
CA LYS A 31 32.12 14.71 1.68
C LYS A 31 32.87 14.34 2.97
N SER A 32 32.73 13.10 3.44
CA SER A 32 33.40 12.62 4.67
C SER A 32 34.89 12.35 4.46
N ILE A 33 35.28 11.89 3.26
CA ILE A 33 36.69 11.76 2.87
C ILE A 33 37.35 13.16 2.81
N ALA A 34 36.68 14.14 2.21
CA ALA A 34 37.14 15.53 2.18
C ALA A 34 37.27 16.13 3.59
N ALA A 35 36.33 15.85 4.50
CA ALA A 35 36.40 16.26 5.90
C ALA A 35 37.65 15.70 6.61
N LEU A 36 37.96 14.41 6.39
CA LEU A 36 39.16 13.77 6.96
C LEU A 36 40.46 14.35 6.41
N GLU A 37 40.52 14.61 5.10
CA GLU A 37 41.69 15.22 4.47
C GLU A 37 41.92 16.65 4.95
N SER A 38 40.84 17.40 5.17
CA SER A 38 40.89 18.73 5.79
C SER A 38 41.40 18.66 7.22
N ALA A 39 40.85 17.76 8.05
CA ALA A 39 41.30 17.56 9.42
C ALA A 39 42.78 17.16 9.53
N MET A 40 43.26 16.32 8.61
CA MET A 40 44.67 15.90 8.54
C MET A 40 45.64 17.03 8.19
N LYS A 41 45.18 18.11 7.54
CA LYS A 41 45.97 19.32 7.27
C LYS A 41 46.03 20.28 8.46
N GLY A 42 45.06 20.20 9.37
CA GLY A 42 44.98 21.00 10.61
C GLY A 42 45.41 20.22 11.85
N ASP A 43 44.65 20.37 12.94
CA ASP A 43 44.96 19.79 14.26
C ASP A 43 44.64 18.28 14.40
N LYS A 44 44.30 17.61 13.28
CA LYS A 44 43.87 16.20 13.24
C LYS A 44 42.63 15.90 14.09
N LEU A 45 41.85 16.92 14.45
CA LEU A 45 40.61 16.78 15.19
C LEU A 45 39.43 16.73 14.23
N VAL A 46 38.49 15.83 14.51
CA VAL A 46 37.21 15.68 13.83
C VAL A 46 36.09 15.56 14.85
N PHE A 47 34.89 15.94 14.47
CA PHE A 47 33.71 15.74 15.28
C PHE A 47 32.89 14.56 14.74
N LEU A 48 32.70 13.54 15.57
CA LEU A 48 31.98 12.31 15.23
C LEU A 48 30.58 12.36 15.84
N ILE A 49 29.57 12.16 15.01
CA ILE A 49 28.17 12.20 15.46
C ILE A 49 27.36 11.09 14.81
N ALA A 50 26.52 10.41 15.59
CA ALA A 50 25.67 9.35 15.06
C ALA A 50 24.45 9.95 14.32
N GLN A 51 23.97 9.23 13.30
CA GLN A 51 22.72 9.51 12.60
C GLN A 51 21.55 8.80 13.29
N GLN A 52 20.38 9.45 13.33
CA GLN A 52 19.12 8.83 13.76
C GLN A 52 18.61 7.85 12.70
N ASP A 53 18.79 8.19 11.42
CA ASP A 53 18.41 7.37 10.28
C ASP A 53 19.64 7.05 9.41
N ALA A 54 20.10 5.79 9.48
CA ALA A 54 21.27 5.31 8.74
C ALA A 54 21.05 5.22 7.21
N SER A 55 19.80 5.34 6.74
CA SER A 55 19.45 5.24 5.31
C SER A 55 19.68 6.53 4.53
N LYS A 56 19.81 7.68 5.21
CA LYS A 56 20.00 8.99 4.58
C LYS A 56 21.48 9.24 4.24
N ASP A 57 21.74 9.60 2.98
CA ASP A 57 23.11 9.84 2.51
C ASP A 57 23.69 11.22 2.83
N ASP A 58 22.84 12.25 2.81
CA ASP A 58 23.17 13.62 3.23
C ASP A 58 22.27 14.01 4.41
N PRO A 59 22.67 13.72 5.66
CA PRO A 59 21.85 14.01 6.83
C PRO A 59 21.78 15.51 7.13
N VAL A 60 20.56 16.01 7.40
CA VAL A 60 20.33 17.39 7.86
C VAL A 60 20.38 17.45 9.40
N LEU A 61 20.34 18.64 10.01
CA LEU A 61 20.55 18.81 11.46
C LEU A 61 19.56 17.98 12.32
N ASN A 62 18.32 17.83 11.84
CA ASN A 62 17.29 17.03 12.51
C ASN A 62 17.49 15.51 12.39
N ASP A 63 18.35 15.06 11.48
CA ASP A 63 18.64 13.64 11.23
C ASP A 63 19.84 13.13 12.05
N LEU A 64 20.48 14.01 12.81
CA LEU A 64 21.63 13.72 13.67
C LEU A 64 21.21 13.76 15.14
N TYR A 65 21.96 13.08 15.98
CA TYR A 65 21.83 13.27 17.42
C TYR A 65 22.42 14.62 17.85
N ALA A 66 22.07 15.10 19.05
CA ALA A 66 22.53 16.42 19.51
C ALA A 66 23.95 16.37 20.10
N ILE A 67 24.36 15.23 20.65
CA ILE A 67 25.64 15.05 21.34
C ILE A 67 26.48 14.03 20.56
N GLY A 68 27.74 14.40 20.31
CA GLY A 68 28.75 13.58 19.67
C GLY A 68 30.05 13.58 20.46
N THR A 69 31.12 13.12 19.83
CA THR A 69 32.46 13.05 20.44
C THR A 69 33.48 13.67 19.50
N THR A 70 34.32 14.56 20.05
CA THR A 70 35.52 15.03 19.37
C THR A 70 36.52 13.88 19.33
N ALA A 71 37.16 13.66 18.19
CA ALA A 71 38.09 12.56 18.02
C ALA A 71 39.32 13.00 17.27
N LYS A 72 40.46 12.41 17.63
CA LYS A 72 41.74 12.63 16.96
C LYS A 72 41.97 11.55 15.91
N VAL A 73 42.29 11.96 14.70
CA VAL A 73 42.65 11.05 13.61
C VAL A 73 44.08 10.56 13.82
N MET A 74 44.24 9.28 14.14
CA MET A 74 45.55 8.66 14.38
C MET A 74 46.22 8.25 13.06
N GLN A 75 45.48 7.58 12.19
CA GLN A 75 46.01 7.02 10.94
C GLN A 75 44.93 6.98 9.86
N LEU A 76 45.32 7.26 8.62
CA LEU A 76 44.45 7.21 7.44
C LEU A 76 45.09 6.29 6.38
N LEU A 77 44.35 5.28 5.93
CA LEU A 77 44.76 4.32 4.91
C LEU A 77 43.73 4.30 3.77
N ARG A 78 44.16 4.58 2.53
CA ARG A 78 43.30 4.45 1.35
C ARG A 78 43.31 3.00 0.86
N LEU A 79 42.12 2.43 0.65
CA LEU A 79 41.95 1.09 0.12
C LEU A 79 41.82 1.13 -1.41
N PRO A 80 42.14 0.03 -2.14
CA PRO A 80 42.09 -0.02 -3.60
C PRO A 80 40.69 0.17 -4.19
N ASP A 81 39.65 -0.03 -3.39
CA ASP A 81 38.23 0.12 -3.74
C ASP A 81 37.74 1.58 -3.71
N GLY A 82 38.62 2.53 -3.37
CA GLY A 82 38.29 3.95 -3.25
C GLY A 82 37.76 4.37 -1.87
N THR A 83 37.60 3.44 -0.92
CA THR A 83 37.23 3.77 0.46
C THR A 83 38.45 4.12 1.31
N VAL A 84 38.23 4.85 2.40
CA VAL A 84 39.28 5.24 3.34
C VAL A 84 39.03 4.57 4.69
N LYS A 85 40.01 3.79 5.16
CA LYS A 85 40.03 3.26 6.52
C LYS A 85 40.78 4.23 7.42
N VAL A 86 40.12 4.76 8.43
CA VAL A 86 40.69 5.71 9.39
C VAL A 86 40.66 5.13 10.80
N LEU A 87 41.75 5.29 11.56
CA LEU A 87 41.79 4.97 12.98
C LEU A 87 41.61 6.27 13.77
N VAL A 88 40.57 6.34 14.59
CA VAL A 88 40.24 7.51 15.40
C VAL A 88 40.27 7.18 16.88
N GLU A 89 40.68 8.14 17.68
CA GLU A 89 40.66 8.10 19.16
C GLU A 89 39.69 9.17 19.67
N GLY A 90 38.64 8.77 20.38
CA GLY A 90 37.73 9.73 21.02
C GLY A 90 38.45 10.54 22.10
N VAL A 91 38.18 11.84 22.17
CA VAL A 91 38.78 12.77 23.12
C VAL A 91 37.74 13.15 24.16
N GLU A 92 36.73 13.93 23.77
CA GLU A 92 35.73 14.47 24.71
C GLU A 92 34.33 14.55 24.09
N ARG A 93 33.32 14.67 24.95
CA ARG A 93 31.92 14.82 24.54
C ARG A 93 31.65 16.28 24.17
N ALA A 94 30.96 16.50 23.06
CA ALA A 94 30.60 17.84 22.63
C ALA A 94 29.20 17.87 22.03
N ARG A 95 28.51 19.00 22.21
CA ARG A 95 27.17 19.26 21.67
C ARG A 95 27.29 19.96 20.33
N LEU A 96 26.51 19.51 19.34
CA LEU A 96 26.40 20.17 18.04
C LEU A 96 25.41 21.35 18.13
N GLU A 97 25.86 22.56 17.80
CA GLU A 97 25.00 23.75 17.77
C GLU A 97 24.49 24.07 16.37
N LYS A 98 25.40 24.05 15.38
CA LYS A 98 25.10 24.40 13.99
C LYS A 98 25.99 23.62 13.01
N MET A 99 25.46 23.41 11.80
CA MET A 99 26.21 22.86 10.67
C MET A 99 26.44 23.94 9.62
N GLU A 100 27.66 24.01 9.11
CA GLU A 100 28.07 24.91 8.03
C GLU A 100 28.71 24.05 6.93
N GLU A 101 28.33 24.24 5.67
CA GLU A 101 29.02 23.58 4.54
C GLU A 101 30.12 24.50 4.01
N ALA A 102 31.34 23.97 3.90
CA ALA A 102 32.51 24.68 3.37
C ALA A 102 33.38 23.73 2.55
N ASP A 103 33.90 24.20 1.40
CA ASP A 103 34.87 23.49 0.56
C ASP A 103 34.54 22.00 0.26
N GLY A 104 33.24 21.69 0.10
CA GLY A 104 32.76 20.36 -0.27
C GLY A 104 32.65 19.34 0.88
N PHE A 105 32.78 19.80 2.14
CA PHE A 105 32.54 18.99 3.34
C PHE A 105 31.75 19.78 4.40
N VAL A 106 31.37 19.12 5.49
CA VAL A 106 30.53 19.70 6.55
C VAL A 106 31.39 20.03 7.78
N LEU A 107 31.24 21.26 8.28
CA LEU A 107 31.79 21.75 9.54
C LEU A 107 30.68 21.78 10.60
N GLY A 108 31.01 21.33 11.81
CA GLY A 108 30.13 21.42 12.98
C GLY A 108 30.66 22.46 13.95
N ARG A 109 29.82 23.44 14.33
CA ARG A 109 30.08 24.30 15.48
C ARG A 109 29.66 23.56 16.73
N ILE A 110 30.61 23.31 17.62
CA ILE A 110 30.43 22.49 18.80
C ILE A 110 30.75 23.25 20.08
N SER A 111 30.08 22.90 21.16
CA SER A 111 30.42 23.32 22.52
C SER A 111 30.78 22.11 23.38
N GLU A 112 31.83 22.25 24.17
CA GLU A 112 32.23 21.24 25.15
C GLU A 112 31.14 21.05 26.21
N LEU A 113 30.91 19.80 26.60
CA LEU A 113 29.93 19.45 27.63
C LEU A 113 30.63 19.30 28.98
N ASP A 114 30.43 20.27 29.86
CA ASP A 114 30.83 20.15 31.26
C ASP A 114 29.96 19.11 31.96
N THR A 115 30.61 18.20 32.67
CA THR A 115 29.92 17.17 33.46
C THR A 115 29.47 17.79 34.79
N GLN A 116 28.17 17.71 35.13
CA GLN A 116 27.68 18.22 36.41
C GLN A 116 28.02 17.21 37.52
N ASP A 117 28.98 17.57 38.37
CA ASP A 117 29.38 16.80 39.56
C ASP A 117 28.46 17.14 40.74
N GLU A 118 27.40 16.35 40.93
CA GLU A 118 26.60 16.36 42.16
C GLU A 118 27.00 15.13 43.00
N ASP A 119 27.77 15.35 44.06
CA ASP A 119 28.20 14.41 45.11
C ASP A 119 29.19 13.27 44.77
N GLN A 120 30.49 13.55 44.98
CA GLN A 120 31.58 12.55 44.92
C GLN A 120 31.41 11.34 45.85
N THR A 121 30.56 11.42 46.88
CA THR A 121 30.34 10.33 47.84
C THR A 121 29.60 9.12 47.25
N GLU A 122 28.72 9.32 46.26
CA GLU A 122 27.95 8.21 45.64
C GLU A 122 28.73 7.53 44.50
N HIS A 123 29.69 8.23 43.91
CA HIS A 123 30.50 7.72 42.80
C HIS A 123 31.24 6.42 43.14
N GLY A 124 31.75 6.31 44.37
CA GLY A 124 32.45 5.11 44.84
C GLY A 124 31.54 3.88 44.94
N VAL A 125 30.27 4.07 45.29
CA VAL A 125 29.28 2.98 45.38
C VAL A 125 28.91 2.48 44.00
N ILE A 126 28.60 3.39 43.08
CA ILE A 126 28.22 3.08 41.69
C ILE A 126 29.39 2.44 40.96
N ARG A 127 30.62 2.94 41.16
CA ARG A 127 31.84 2.33 40.62
C ARG A 127 31.97 0.86 41.04
N ASN A 128 31.81 0.57 42.34
CA ASN A 128 31.91 -0.80 42.84
C ASN A 128 30.79 -1.69 42.30
N ALA A 129 29.58 -1.15 42.15
CA ALA A 129 28.46 -1.87 41.53
C ALA A 129 28.73 -2.20 40.06
N LEU A 130 29.22 -1.23 39.28
CA LEU A 130 29.62 -1.43 37.87
C LEU A 130 30.73 -2.48 37.72
N LEU A 131 31.75 -2.44 38.58
CA LEU A 131 32.83 -3.44 38.53
C LEU A 131 32.35 -4.85 38.89
N LYS A 132 31.47 -4.97 39.89
CA LYS A 132 30.85 -6.25 40.23
C LYS A 132 30.02 -6.79 39.07
N GLN A 133 29.20 -5.94 38.46
CA GLN A 133 28.37 -6.29 37.32
C GLN A 133 29.21 -6.67 36.10
N LEU A 134 30.33 -6.00 35.89
CA LEU A 134 31.28 -6.29 34.82
C LEU A 134 31.90 -7.68 34.98
N ASP A 135 32.28 -8.05 36.21
CA ASP A 135 32.82 -9.38 36.50
C ASP A 135 31.79 -10.48 36.19
N GLU A 136 30.52 -10.27 36.55
CA GLU A 136 29.42 -11.18 36.21
C GLU A 136 29.21 -11.28 34.69
N TYR A 137 29.18 -10.14 34.00
CA TYR A 137 29.01 -10.05 32.54
C TYR A 137 30.13 -10.76 31.78
N VAL A 138 31.38 -10.60 32.19
CA VAL A 138 32.54 -11.28 31.59
C VAL A 138 32.47 -12.79 31.81
N ALA A 139 32.09 -13.23 33.02
CA ALA A 139 31.92 -14.64 33.35
C ALA A 139 30.80 -15.31 32.53
N GLY A 140 29.73 -14.57 32.23
CA GLY A 140 28.60 -15.03 31.43
C GLY A 140 28.89 -15.09 29.92
N SER A 141 29.49 -14.04 29.36
CA SER A 141 29.57 -13.83 27.90
C SER A 141 30.88 -14.29 27.24
N LYS A 142 32.01 -14.30 27.97
CA LYS A 142 33.38 -14.51 27.44
C LYS A 142 33.74 -13.64 26.20
N ARG A 143 33.02 -12.54 25.95
CA ARG A 143 33.24 -11.68 24.77
C ARG A 143 34.38 -10.67 24.98
N ILE A 144 34.67 -10.31 26.23
CA ILE A 144 35.73 -9.36 26.59
C ILE A 144 36.98 -10.14 27.03
N PRO A 145 38.16 -9.89 26.43
CA PRO A 145 39.42 -10.49 26.88
C PRO A 145 39.76 -10.10 28.33
N ALA A 146 40.36 -11.03 29.09
CA ALA A 146 40.71 -10.79 30.50
C ALA A 146 41.68 -9.61 30.70
N GLU A 147 42.53 -9.34 29.72
CA GLU A 147 43.47 -8.20 29.72
C GLU A 147 42.72 -6.85 29.74
N VAL A 148 41.60 -6.75 29.01
CA VAL A 148 40.77 -5.53 28.98
C VAL A 148 40.10 -5.32 30.33
N VAL A 149 39.62 -6.39 30.98
CA VAL A 149 38.98 -6.30 32.31
C VAL A 149 39.96 -5.80 33.37
N ALA A 150 41.22 -6.22 33.31
CA ALA A 150 42.26 -5.72 34.21
C ALA A 150 42.50 -4.22 34.02
N SER A 151 42.50 -3.73 32.77
CA SER A 151 42.63 -2.30 32.48
C SER A 151 41.44 -1.47 32.99
N LEU A 152 40.21 -1.97 32.85
CA LEU A 152 39.00 -1.30 33.35
C LEU A 152 38.99 -1.17 34.87
N LYS A 153 39.48 -2.19 35.60
CA LYS A 153 39.58 -2.15 37.07
C LYS A 153 40.56 -1.10 37.60
N SER A 154 41.54 -0.70 36.79
CA SER A 154 42.53 0.32 37.14
C SER A 154 42.04 1.76 36.95
N ILE A 155 40.84 1.95 36.38
CA ILE A 155 40.26 3.28 36.17
C ILE A 155 39.57 3.73 37.46
N ASP A 156 40.07 4.82 38.06
CA ASP A 156 39.49 5.40 39.28
C ASP A 156 38.35 6.39 38.97
N ASP A 157 38.39 7.05 37.82
CA ASP A 157 37.39 8.02 37.38
C ASP A 157 36.11 7.34 36.86
N LEU A 158 34.97 7.69 37.43
CA LEU A 158 33.68 7.06 37.11
C LEU A 158 33.24 7.36 35.66
N SER A 159 33.46 8.58 35.17
CA SER A 159 33.08 8.98 33.81
C SER A 159 33.84 8.16 32.77
N LYS A 160 35.17 8.08 32.93
CA LYS A 160 36.04 7.25 32.08
C LYS A 160 35.70 5.77 32.17
N LEU A 161 35.34 5.28 33.36
CA LEU A 161 34.95 3.88 33.55
C LEU A 161 33.67 3.57 32.76
N ILE A 162 32.64 4.43 32.85
CA ILE A 162 31.39 4.30 32.11
C ILE A 162 31.64 4.30 30.60
N ASP A 163 32.43 5.25 30.10
CA ASP A 163 32.75 5.37 28.68
C ASP A 163 33.45 4.12 28.14
N ASN A 164 34.45 3.61 28.87
CA ASN A 164 35.21 2.43 28.46
C ASN A 164 34.37 1.14 28.54
N ILE A 165 33.57 0.95 29.60
CA ILE A 165 32.67 -0.21 29.71
C ILE A 165 31.69 -0.20 28.54
N THR A 166 31.06 0.94 28.25
CA THR A 166 30.05 1.05 27.19
C THR A 166 30.65 0.82 25.79
N GLY A 167 31.90 1.24 25.56
CA GLY A 167 32.64 0.98 24.33
C GLY A 167 32.91 -0.50 24.05
N HIS A 168 33.15 -1.30 25.09
CA HIS A 168 33.38 -2.74 24.98
C HIS A 168 32.09 -3.59 24.98
N MET A 169 30.95 -3.01 25.34
CA MET A 169 29.66 -3.70 25.31
C MET A 169 28.98 -3.63 23.94
N SER A 170 28.28 -4.71 23.60
CA SER A 170 27.52 -4.86 22.35
C SER A 170 26.07 -4.38 22.50
N LEU A 171 25.89 -3.10 22.83
CA LEU A 171 24.57 -2.47 23.02
C LEU A 171 24.00 -1.90 21.71
N LYS A 172 22.68 -1.70 21.67
CA LYS A 172 21.99 -1.01 20.56
C LYS A 172 22.43 0.46 20.47
N LEU A 173 22.38 1.03 19.26
CA LEU A 173 22.77 2.42 19.00
C LEU A 173 22.02 3.41 19.89
N GLU A 174 20.70 3.27 20.00
CA GLU A 174 19.84 4.13 20.82
C GLU A 174 20.26 4.14 22.29
N ASP A 175 20.61 2.98 22.84
CA ASP A 175 21.03 2.86 24.24
C ASP A 175 22.43 3.42 24.46
N LYS A 176 23.35 3.21 23.52
CA LYS A 176 24.67 3.85 23.54
C LYS A 176 24.54 5.37 23.49
N GLN A 177 23.71 5.88 22.59
CA GLN A 177 23.51 7.31 22.43
C GLN A 177 22.90 7.94 23.69
N LYS A 178 21.91 7.30 24.32
CA LYS A 178 21.38 7.74 25.62
C LYS A 178 22.46 7.81 26.70
N VAL A 179 23.33 6.80 26.80
CA VAL A 179 24.47 6.84 27.74
C VAL A 179 25.39 8.02 27.42
N LEU A 180 25.64 8.34 26.15
CA LEU A 180 26.49 9.48 25.78
C LEU A 180 25.85 10.83 26.16
N GLU A 181 24.52 10.94 26.04
CA GLU A 181 23.73 12.16 26.24
C GLU A 181 23.43 12.50 27.71
N MET A 182 23.61 11.56 28.64
CA MET A 182 23.34 11.79 30.06
C MET A 182 24.40 12.70 30.71
N ASP A 183 23.91 13.81 31.28
CA ASP A 183 24.74 14.81 31.96
C ASP A 183 25.16 14.36 33.39
N SER A 184 24.24 13.70 34.13
CA SER A 184 24.49 13.21 35.49
C SER A 184 25.24 11.88 35.49
N LEU A 185 26.42 11.83 36.15
CA LEU A 185 27.23 10.62 36.26
C LEU A 185 26.53 9.50 37.02
N THR A 186 25.77 9.83 38.07
CA THR A 186 25.01 8.88 38.88
C THR A 186 23.96 8.15 38.03
N LEU A 187 23.07 8.92 37.37
CA LEU A 187 22.02 8.36 36.51
C LEU A 187 22.61 7.57 35.33
N ARG A 188 23.73 8.05 34.78
CA ARG A 188 24.45 7.39 33.69
C ARG A 188 24.99 6.03 34.11
N GLY A 189 25.55 5.93 35.32
CA GLY A 189 26.05 4.68 35.89
C GLY A 189 24.93 3.69 36.20
N GLU A 190 23.84 4.13 36.80
CA GLU A 190 22.65 3.29 37.07
C GLU A 190 22.03 2.74 35.79
N TYR A 191 21.91 3.59 34.75
CA TYR A 191 21.39 3.16 33.46
C TYR A 191 22.27 2.09 32.82
N LEU A 192 23.60 2.23 32.89
CA LEU A 192 24.53 1.23 32.38
C LEU A 192 24.43 -0.09 33.13
N ILE A 193 24.25 -0.08 34.45
CA ILE A 193 24.02 -1.30 35.26
C ILE A 193 22.77 -2.03 34.77
N GLY A 194 21.66 -1.32 34.57
CA GLY A 194 20.42 -1.91 34.05
C GLY A 194 20.57 -2.52 32.66
N LEU A 195 21.36 -1.89 31.77
CA LEU A 195 21.68 -2.46 30.45
C LEU A 195 22.55 -3.71 30.57
N MET A 196 23.51 -3.73 31.50
CA MET A 196 24.36 -4.90 31.76
C MET A 196 23.56 -6.10 32.30
N ASP A 197 22.58 -5.87 33.18
CA ASP A 197 21.65 -6.90 33.66
C ASP A 197 20.86 -7.55 32.52
N GLY A 198 20.27 -6.72 31.63
CA GLY A 198 19.52 -7.23 30.48
C GLY A 198 20.37 -8.10 29.54
N GLU A 199 21.61 -7.68 29.26
CA GLU A 199 22.54 -8.46 28.45
C GLU A 199 23.01 -9.75 29.15
N LEU A 200 23.15 -9.72 30.48
CA LEU A 200 23.45 -10.90 31.29
C LEU A 200 22.35 -11.95 31.21
N ASP A 201 21.09 -11.55 31.30
CA ASP A 201 19.94 -12.46 31.14
C ASP A 201 19.94 -13.14 29.77
N ILE A 202 20.23 -12.37 28.71
CA ILE A 202 20.38 -12.92 27.35
C ILE A 202 21.53 -13.92 27.30
N ALA A 203 22.70 -13.58 27.84
CA ALA A 203 23.85 -14.48 27.87
C ALA A 203 23.57 -15.77 28.67
N HIS A 204 22.83 -15.69 29.77
CA HIS A 204 22.40 -16.84 30.55
C HIS A 204 21.41 -17.72 29.77
N LEU A 205 20.45 -17.12 29.07
CA LEU A 205 19.54 -17.84 28.18
C LEU A 205 20.31 -18.53 27.04
N GLU A 206 21.25 -17.85 26.38
CA GLU A 206 22.11 -18.44 25.35
C GLU A 206 22.92 -19.64 25.88
N LYS A 207 23.49 -19.51 27.09
CA LYS A 207 24.22 -20.60 27.75
C LYS A 207 23.30 -21.78 28.10
N ASN A 208 22.09 -21.51 28.59
CA ASN A 208 21.09 -22.53 28.89
C ASN A 208 20.63 -23.24 27.62
N ILE A 209 20.40 -22.50 26.52
CA ILE A 209 20.09 -23.04 25.20
C ILE A 209 21.27 -23.90 24.71
N ARG A 210 22.50 -23.39 24.73
CA ARG A 210 23.70 -24.16 24.33
C ARG A 210 23.87 -25.43 25.17
N SER A 211 23.63 -25.37 26.48
CA SER A 211 23.68 -26.53 27.37
C SER A 211 22.58 -27.54 27.04
N ARG A 212 21.36 -27.06 26.75
CA ARG A 212 20.23 -27.90 26.34
C ARG A 212 20.48 -28.56 24.99
N VAL A 213 21.01 -27.80 24.01
CA VAL A 213 21.43 -28.29 22.70
C VAL A 213 22.59 -29.28 22.84
N LYS A 214 23.59 -29.02 23.69
CA LYS A 214 24.69 -29.95 23.94
C LYS A 214 24.20 -31.25 24.57
N LYS A 215 23.33 -31.18 25.59
CA LYS A 215 22.69 -32.37 26.19
C LYS A 215 21.83 -33.12 25.17
N GLN A 216 21.13 -32.40 24.30
CA GLN A 216 20.34 -32.99 23.23
C GLN A 216 21.22 -33.63 22.15
N MET A 217 22.37 -33.03 21.82
CA MET A 217 23.37 -33.61 20.91
C MET A 217 24.07 -34.81 21.52
N GLU A 218 24.44 -34.79 22.79
CA GLU A 218 25.00 -35.94 23.50
C GLU A 218 23.95 -37.06 23.59
N LYS A 219 22.67 -36.71 23.83
CA LYS A 219 21.56 -37.65 23.78
C LYS A 219 21.36 -38.20 22.37
N SER A 220 21.40 -37.37 21.32
CA SER A 220 21.31 -37.79 19.92
C SER A 220 22.52 -38.58 19.45
N GLN A 221 23.74 -38.30 19.93
CA GLN A 221 24.94 -39.10 19.66
C GLN A 221 24.85 -40.44 20.38
N ARG A 222 24.34 -40.46 21.62
CA ARG A 222 24.09 -41.69 22.36
C ARG A 222 22.97 -42.52 21.73
N GLU A 223 21.88 -41.89 21.31
CA GLU A 223 20.80 -42.51 20.54
C GLU A 223 21.29 -42.95 19.15
N TYR A 224 22.17 -42.19 18.49
CA TYR A 224 22.80 -42.59 17.23
C TYR A 224 23.71 -43.81 17.43
N TYR A 225 24.54 -43.83 18.47
CA TYR A 225 25.39 -44.97 18.81
C TYR A 225 24.58 -46.19 19.25
N LEU A 226 23.52 -46.00 20.04
CA LEU A 226 22.58 -47.04 20.41
C LEU A 226 21.76 -47.52 19.22
N ASN A 227 21.41 -46.65 18.26
CA ASN A 227 20.72 -47.02 17.04
C ASN A 227 21.64 -47.69 16.02
N GLU A 228 22.92 -47.34 15.98
CA GLU A 228 23.97 -48.07 15.23
C GLU A 228 24.20 -49.45 15.85
N GLN A 229 24.26 -49.54 17.19
CA GLN A 229 24.30 -50.83 17.89
C GLN A 229 23.02 -51.63 17.68
N MET A 230 21.84 -51.00 17.76
CA MET A 230 20.55 -51.64 17.46
C MET A 230 20.46 -52.03 15.99
N LYS A 231 21.00 -51.26 15.05
CA LYS A 231 21.11 -51.64 13.63
C LYS A 231 22.04 -52.83 13.46
N ALA A 232 23.18 -52.87 14.15
CA ALA A 232 24.09 -54.01 14.14
C ALA A 232 23.42 -55.26 14.74
N ILE A 233 22.70 -55.09 15.85
CA ILE A 233 21.93 -56.15 16.52
C ILE A 233 20.75 -56.61 15.64
N GLN A 234 19.99 -55.71 15.02
CA GLN A 234 18.88 -56.02 14.09
C GLN A 234 19.39 -56.71 12.82
N LYS A 235 20.60 -56.33 12.35
CA LYS A 235 21.26 -56.98 11.22
C LYS A 235 21.79 -58.38 11.56
N GLU A 236 22.11 -58.65 12.83
CA GLU A 236 22.43 -60.01 13.32
C GLU A 236 21.20 -60.86 13.67
N LEU A 237 20.08 -60.24 14.08
CA LEU A 237 18.88 -60.96 14.52
C LEU A 237 17.89 -61.33 13.40
N GLY A 238 18.06 -60.81 12.18
CA GLY A 238 17.12 -61.05 11.09
C GLY A 238 15.81 -60.27 11.26
N ASP A 239 15.35 -59.65 10.18
CA ASP A 239 14.25 -58.69 10.11
C ASP A 239 13.01 -59.08 10.95
N MET A 240 12.55 -58.14 11.80
CA MET A 240 11.16 -58.12 12.29
C MET A 240 10.38 -57.00 11.60
N GLU A 241 9.24 -57.39 11.03
CA GLU A 241 8.52 -56.79 9.89
C GLU A 241 7.53 -55.64 10.20
N ASP A 242 7.58 -54.96 11.34
CA ASP A 242 6.47 -54.01 11.66
C ASP A 242 6.60 -52.59 11.03
N GLY A 243 7.69 -52.28 10.31
CA GLY A 243 7.92 -50.97 9.67
C GLY A 243 7.70 -50.88 8.14
N SER A 244 7.42 -52.00 7.47
CA SER A 244 7.38 -52.10 6.00
C SER A 244 6.13 -51.47 5.35
N ASN A 245 4.99 -51.56 6.03
CA ASN A 245 3.68 -51.31 5.41
C ASN A 245 3.46 -49.85 4.96
N GLU A 246 4.02 -48.87 5.67
CA GLU A 246 3.87 -47.44 5.33
C GLU A 246 4.75 -47.01 4.15
N LEU A 247 5.98 -47.53 4.10
CA LEU A 247 6.94 -47.23 3.04
C LEU A 247 6.47 -47.83 1.71
N ASP A 248 5.84 -49.01 1.75
CA ASP A 248 5.27 -49.67 0.58
C ASP A 248 4.03 -48.92 0.06
N GLN A 249 3.22 -48.33 0.95
CA GLN A 249 2.12 -47.44 0.56
C GLN A 249 2.62 -46.17 -0.13
N LEU A 250 3.69 -45.55 0.35
CA LEU A 250 4.29 -44.39 -0.31
C LEU A 250 4.87 -44.77 -1.69
N GLN A 251 5.52 -45.93 -1.80
CA GLN A 251 6.01 -46.44 -3.08
C GLN A 251 4.88 -46.68 -4.09
N ALA A 252 3.77 -47.28 -3.64
CA ALA A 252 2.58 -47.48 -4.48
C ALA A 252 1.99 -46.14 -4.95
N LYS A 253 1.88 -45.14 -4.06
CA LYS A 253 1.40 -43.79 -4.43
C LYS A 253 2.30 -43.11 -5.46
N ILE A 254 3.62 -43.19 -5.32
CA ILE A 254 4.56 -42.61 -6.29
C ILE A 254 4.36 -43.23 -7.68
N ALA A 255 4.11 -44.55 -7.74
CA ALA A 255 3.86 -45.24 -9.00
C ALA A 255 2.49 -44.88 -9.63
N GLU A 256 1.45 -44.68 -8.82
CA GLU A 256 0.08 -44.42 -9.30
C GLU A 256 -0.13 -42.99 -9.83
N VAL A 257 0.50 -41.99 -9.19
CA VAL A 257 0.24 -40.57 -9.42
C VAL A 257 0.68 -40.09 -10.83
N GLY A 258 1.65 -40.78 -11.44
CA GLY A 258 2.13 -40.49 -12.80
C GLY A 258 2.91 -39.18 -12.90
N MET A 259 3.95 -39.05 -12.08
CA MET A 259 4.88 -37.91 -12.06
C MET A 259 5.70 -37.81 -13.36
N SER A 260 6.35 -36.67 -13.59
CA SER A 260 7.39 -36.55 -14.63
C SER A 260 8.59 -37.43 -14.30
N ASP A 261 9.43 -37.76 -15.29
CA ASP A 261 10.61 -38.62 -15.08
C ASP A 261 11.55 -38.02 -14.03
N GLU A 262 11.79 -36.70 -14.09
CA GLU A 262 12.59 -35.95 -13.11
C GLU A 262 11.99 -36.01 -11.69
N ALA A 263 10.70 -35.73 -11.55
CA ALA A 263 10.04 -35.76 -10.25
C ALA A 263 9.97 -37.19 -9.67
N LYS A 264 9.82 -38.20 -10.52
CA LYS A 264 9.84 -39.61 -10.13
C LYS A 264 11.22 -40.03 -9.63
N GLU A 265 12.28 -39.70 -10.36
CA GLU A 265 13.66 -40.00 -9.94
C GLU A 265 13.97 -39.37 -8.58
N LYS A 266 13.56 -38.10 -8.38
CA LYS A 266 13.75 -37.40 -7.12
C LYS A 266 12.92 -38.00 -5.99
N ALA A 267 11.66 -38.34 -6.23
CA ALA A 267 10.78 -39.00 -5.24
C ALA A 267 11.33 -40.37 -4.83
N GLU A 268 11.82 -41.17 -5.77
CA GLU A 268 12.44 -42.49 -5.50
C GLU A 268 13.76 -42.35 -4.74
N GLY A 269 14.58 -41.34 -5.08
CA GLY A 269 15.81 -41.02 -4.35
C GLY A 269 15.54 -40.63 -2.90
N GLU A 270 14.56 -39.78 -2.65
CA GLU A 270 14.15 -39.35 -1.31
C GLU A 270 13.48 -40.49 -0.52
N LEU A 271 12.71 -41.38 -1.18
CA LEU A 271 12.17 -42.59 -0.55
C LEU A 271 13.28 -43.55 -0.10
N LYS A 272 14.33 -43.74 -0.91
CA LYS A 272 15.51 -44.54 -0.52
C LYS A 272 16.21 -43.94 0.70
N LYS A 273 16.35 -42.61 0.77
CA LYS A 273 16.89 -41.93 1.96
C LYS A 273 16.02 -42.16 3.18
N LEU A 274 14.69 -42.02 3.04
CA LEU A 274 13.73 -42.24 4.12
C LEU A 274 13.82 -43.65 4.70
N ARG A 275 14.03 -44.68 3.85
CA ARG A 275 14.23 -46.08 4.28
C ARG A 275 15.45 -46.29 5.16
N MET A 276 16.52 -45.51 4.97
CA MET A 276 17.77 -45.64 5.74
C MET A 276 17.74 -44.86 7.07
N MET A 277 16.82 -43.89 7.17
CA MET A 277 16.66 -43.00 8.32
C MET A 277 15.78 -43.64 9.41
N SER A 278 16.00 -43.22 10.66
CA SER A 278 15.10 -43.60 11.76
C SER A 278 13.78 -42.82 11.65
N PRO A 279 12.61 -43.47 11.80
CA PRO A 279 11.29 -42.81 11.77
C PRO A 279 11.13 -41.69 12.81
N MET A 280 11.93 -41.68 13.87
CA MET A 280 11.89 -40.66 14.93
C MET A 280 12.76 -39.43 14.63
N SER A 281 13.51 -39.41 13.52
CA SER A 281 14.36 -38.26 13.16
C SER A 281 13.54 -37.07 12.63
N ALA A 282 13.94 -35.85 13.01
CA ALA A 282 13.38 -34.62 12.45
C ALA A 282 13.59 -34.51 10.93
N GLU A 283 14.69 -35.04 10.41
CA GLU A 283 14.97 -35.08 8.97
C GLU A 283 14.02 -36.04 8.24
N ALA A 284 13.69 -37.18 8.87
CA ALA A 284 12.74 -38.14 8.31
C ALA A 284 11.34 -37.51 8.18
N ALA A 285 10.93 -36.67 9.14
CA ALA A 285 9.67 -35.92 9.05
C ALA A 285 9.66 -34.92 7.87
N VAL A 286 10.78 -34.25 7.60
CA VAL A 286 10.91 -33.31 6.46
C VAL A 286 10.85 -34.05 5.12
N VAL A 287 11.62 -35.14 4.99
CA VAL A 287 11.64 -35.96 3.76
C VAL A 287 10.28 -36.61 3.52
N ARG A 288 9.62 -37.10 4.57
CA ARG A 288 8.26 -37.62 4.50
C ARG A 288 7.27 -36.55 4.03
N GLY A 289 7.29 -35.37 4.66
CA GLY A 289 6.45 -34.26 4.25
C GLY A 289 6.68 -33.86 2.78
N TYR A 290 7.92 -33.91 2.31
CA TYR A 290 8.26 -33.66 0.91
C TYR A 290 7.66 -34.70 -0.04
N ILE A 291 7.76 -35.99 0.28
CA ILE A 291 7.13 -37.08 -0.50
C ILE A 291 5.60 -36.96 -0.47
N ASP A 292 5.01 -36.61 0.67
CA ASP A 292 3.57 -36.36 0.80
C ASP A 292 3.11 -35.19 -0.09
N TRP A 293 3.88 -34.09 -0.15
CA TRP A 293 3.59 -32.98 -1.05
C TRP A 293 3.69 -33.40 -2.52
N LEU A 294 4.78 -34.07 -2.94
CA LEU A 294 4.94 -34.56 -4.31
C LEU A 294 3.81 -35.49 -4.74
N THR A 295 3.42 -36.43 -3.88
CA THR A 295 2.34 -37.40 -4.18
C THR A 295 0.95 -36.77 -4.14
N SER A 296 0.74 -35.69 -3.38
CA SER A 296 -0.54 -34.99 -3.31
C SER A 296 -0.83 -34.09 -4.53
N LEU A 297 0.21 -33.69 -5.26
CA LEU A 297 0.07 -32.82 -6.42
C LEU A 297 -0.56 -33.56 -7.61
N PRO A 298 -1.40 -32.89 -8.41
CA PRO A 298 -2.08 -33.52 -9.54
C PRO A 298 -1.24 -33.48 -10.82
N TRP A 299 -0.40 -34.51 -11.04
CA TRP A 299 0.47 -34.60 -12.21
C TRP A 299 -0.29 -34.98 -13.50
N LYS A 300 -1.22 -35.94 -13.42
CA LYS A 300 -1.96 -36.45 -14.59
C LYS A 300 -3.47 -36.22 -14.54
N LYS A 301 -4.06 -36.17 -13.35
CA LYS A 301 -5.52 -36.08 -13.16
C LYS A 301 -6.07 -34.73 -13.65
N ARG A 302 -7.04 -34.74 -14.56
CA ARG A 302 -7.67 -33.54 -15.16
C ARG A 302 -9.19 -33.57 -15.02
N SER A 303 -9.79 -32.40 -14.89
CA SER A 303 -11.23 -32.18 -15.02
C SER A 303 -11.64 -32.25 -16.50
N LYS A 304 -12.81 -32.84 -16.79
CA LYS A 304 -13.38 -32.86 -18.15
C LYS A 304 -13.86 -31.46 -18.51
N VAL A 305 -13.13 -30.78 -19.39
CA VAL A 305 -13.47 -29.44 -19.86
C VAL A 305 -14.68 -29.51 -20.78
N ARG A 306 -15.64 -28.59 -20.59
CA ARG A 306 -16.80 -28.44 -21.46
C ARG A 306 -16.57 -27.28 -22.44
N ASN A 307 -16.67 -27.57 -23.73
CA ASN A 307 -16.42 -26.60 -24.81
C ASN A 307 -17.73 -26.23 -25.52
N ASP A 308 -18.66 -25.63 -24.77
CA ASP A 308 -20.01 -25.29 -25.25
C ASP A 308 -20.30 -23.81 -24.91
N LEU A 309 -20.15 -22.95 -25.92
CA LEU A 309 -20.33 -21.49 -25.78
C LEU A 309 -21.78 -21.13 -25.46
N ALA A 310 -22.76 -21.81 -26.06
CA ALA A 310 -24.17 -21.55 -25.80
C ALA A 310 -24.53 -21.88 -24.35
N TYR A 311 -23.95 -22.95 -23.81
CA TYR A 311 -24.09 -23.26 -22.38
C TYR A 311 -23.36 -22.24 -21.49
N ALA A 312 -22.16 -21.79 -21.89
CA ALA A 312 -21.43 -20.77 -21.15
C ALA A 312 -22.21 -19.46 -21.04
N GLU A 313 -22.78 -19.00 -22.16
CA GLU A 313 -23.66 -17.82 -22.21
C GLU A 313 -24.86 -17.97 -21.28
N LYS A 314 -25.54 -19.14 -21.32
CA LYS A 314 -26.68 -19.42 -20.44
C LYS A 314 -26.31 -19.33 -18.96
N ILE A 315 -25.18 -19.92 -18.55
CA ILE A 315 -24.70 -19.88 -17.16
C ILE A 315 -24.33 -18.46 -16.73
N LEU A 316 -23.62 -17.71 -17.59
CA LEU A 316 -23.26 -16.31 -17.30
C LEU A 316 -24.51 -15.43 -17.14
N ASN A 317 -25.53 -15.63 -17.97
CA ASN A 317 -26.80 -14.90 -17.88
C ASN A 317 -27.68 -15.33 -16.70
N GLN A 318 -27.57 -16.58 -16.26
CA GLN A 318 -28.29 -17.08 -15.09
C GLN A 318 -27.68 -16.59 -13.77
N ASP A 319 -26.35 -16.54 -13.67
CA ASP A 319 -25.66 -16.18 -12.43
C ASP A 319 -25.50 -14.65 -12.27
N HIS A 320 -25.54 -13.88 -13.37
CA HIS A 320 -25.30 -12.42 -13.35
C HIS A 320 -26.34 -11.65 -14.16
N TYR A 321 -26.86 -10.56 -13.58
CA TYR A 321 -27.76 -9.64 -14.28
C TYR A 321 -26.96 -8.51 -14.96
N GLY A 322 -27.42 -8.05 -16.12
CA GLY A 322 -26.75 -6.99 -16.90
C GLY A 322 -25.39 -7.44 -17.45
N LEU A 323 -24.43 -6.51 -17.50
CA LEU A 323 -23.04 -6.73 -17.89
C LEU A 323 -22.87 -7.37 -19.29
N GLN A 324 -23.65 -6.94 -20.29
CA GLN A 324 -23.63 -7.52 -21.63
C GLN A 324 -22.23 -7.46 -22.25
N ASP A 325 -21.62 -6.28 -22.31
CA ASP A 325 -20.27 -6.09 -22.88
C ASP A 325 -19.21 -6.98 -22.22
N VAL A 326 -19.29 -7.14 -20.89
CA VAL A 326 -18.35 -7.96 -20.11
C VAL A 326 -18.54 -9.44 -20.41
N LYS A 327 -19.80 -9.90 -20.50
CA LYS A 327 -20.12 -11.29 -20.84
C LYS A 327 -19.72 -11.61 -22.28
N GLU A 328 -19.93 -10.70 -23.22
CA GLU A 328 -19.54 -10.86 -24.61
C GLU A 328 -18.03 -11.03 -24.74
N ARG A 329 -17.23 -10.17 -24.10
CA ARG A 329 -15.76 -10.33 -24.06
C ARG A 329 -15.30 -11.64 -23.42
N ILE A 330 -15.97 -12.09 -22.36
CA ILE A 330 -15.68 -13.41 -21.76
C ILE A 330 -15.99 -14.53 -22.76
N LEU A 331 -17.08 -14.44 -23.51
CA LEU A 331 -17.43 -15.42 -24.55
C LEU A 331 -16.43 -15.41 -25.71
N GLU A 332 -15.97 -14.23 -26.14
CA GLU A 332 -14.88 -14.09 -27.13
C GLU A 332 -13.61 -14.80 -26.66
N PHE A 333 -13.19 -14.55 -25.41
CA PHE A 333 -12.04 -15.20 -24.81
C PHE A 333 -12.19 -16.74 -24.76
N LEU A 334 -13.37 -17.22 -24.35
CA LEU A 334 -13.67 -18.66 -24.33
C LEU A 334 -13.71 -19.28 -25.74
N ALA A 335 -14.17 -18.52 -26.74
CA ALA A 335 -14.19 -18.97 -28.13
C ALA A 335 -12.79 -19.16 -28.70
N VAL A 336 -11.85 -18.25 -28.37
CA VAL A 336 -10.44 -18.40 -28.73
C VAL A 336 -9.84 -19.63 -28.04
N GLN A 337 -10.12 -19.85 -26.75
CA GLN A 337 -9.67 -21.04 -26.03
C GLN A 337 -10.18 -22.36 -26.63
N GLN A 338 -11.42 -22.38 -27.15
CA GLN A 338 -11.96 -23.58 -27.79
C GLN A 338 -11.17 -23.97 -29.05
N ARG A 339 -10.59 -23.00 -29.76
CA ARG A 339 -9.88 -23.22 -31.01
C ARG A 339 -8.41 -23.61 -30.81
N VAL A 340 -7.79 -23.14 -29.73
CA VAL A 340 -6.34 -23.32 -29.48
C VAL A 340 -6.11 -24.32 -28.35
N LYS A 341 -5.36 -25.41 -28.62
CA LYS A 341 -5.07 -26.46 -27.62
C LYS A 341 -4.19 -25.99 -26.45
N LYS A 342 -3.32 -24.99 -26.67
CA LYS A 342 -2.47 -24.36 -25.65
C LYS A 342 -2.62 -22.85 -25.78
N VAL A 343 -3.16 -22.22 -24.74
CA VAL A 343 -3.45 -20.80 -24.74
C VAL A 343 -2.14 -20.05 -24.49
N LYS A 344 -1.56 -19.48 -25.54
CA LYS A 344 -0.50 -18.46 -25.45
C LYS A 344 -1.08 -17.04 -25.37
N GLY A 345 -2.38 -16.92 -25.08
CA GLY A 345 -3.09 -15.65 -25.04
C GLY A 345 -2.92 -14.92 -23.71
N PRO A 346 -3.26 -13.63 -23.66
CA PRO A 346 -3.18 -12.82 -22.46
C PRO A 346 -4.11 -13.36 -21.35
N VAL A 347 -3.73 -13.11 -20.10
CA VAL A 347 -4.50 -13.52 -18.92
C VAL A 347 -5.65 -12.53 -18.69
N LEU A 348 -6.86 -13.04 -18.47
CA LEU A 348 -8.03 -12.20 -18.24
C LEU A 348 -7.89 -11.45 -16.90
N CYS A 349 -8.00 -10.12 -16.91
CA CYS A 349 -8.00 -9.30 -15.71
C CYS A 349 -9.30 -8.50 -15.58
N LEU A 350 -10.11 -8.82 -14.57
CA LEU A 350 -11.36 -8.14 -14.26
C LEU A 350 -11.10 -6.95 -13.33
N VAL A 351 -11.28 -5.73 -13.84
CA VAL A 351 -11.00 -4.49 -13.09
C VAL A 351 -12.30 -3.74 -12.83
N GLY A 352 -12.51 -3.27 -11.59
CA GLY A 352 -13.69 -2.45 -11.29
C GLY A 352 -13.81 -2.16 -9.80
N PRO A 353 -14.78 -1.34 -9.35
CA PRO A 353 -14.93 -1.04 -7.94
C PRO A 353 -15.26 -2.30 -7.10
N PRO A 354 -15.11 -2.24 -5.76
CA PRO A 354 -15.48 -3.36 -4.90
C PRO A 354 -16.99 -3.62 -4.97
N GLY A 355 -17.38 -4.91 -4.93
CA GLY A 355 -18.79 -5.31 -4.91
C GLY A 355 -19.49 -5.36 -6.27
N VAL A 356 -18.77 -5.29 -7.39
CA VAL A 356 -19.32 -5.48 -8.76
C VAL A 356 -19.33 -6.94 -9.24
N GLY A 357 -19.19 -7.91 -8.34
CA GLY A 357 -19.31 -9.32 -8.69
C GLY A 357 -18.12 -9.96 -9.45
N LYS A 358 -16.92 -9.36 -9.41
CA LYS A 358 -15.70 -9.90 -10.06
C LYS A 358 -15.40 -11.36 -9.67
N THR A 359 -15.38 -11.64 -8.37
CA THR A 359 -15.12 -13.00 -7.84
C THR A 359 -16.22 -13.99 -8.24
N SER A 360 -17.48 -13.55 -8.23
CA SER A 360 -18.61 -14.39 -8.64
C SER A 360 -18.60 -14.67 -10.15
N LEU A 361 -18.14 -13.73 -10.99
CA LEU A 361 -17.93 -13.96 -12.42
C LEU A 361 -16.89 -15.05 -12.65
N GLY A 362 -15.75 -15.00 -11.95
CA GLY A 362 -14.73 -16.08 -12.01
C GLY A 362 -15.28 -17.45 -11.65
N GLN A 363 -16.17 -17.52 -10.63
CA GLN A 363 -16.84 -18.76 -10.26
C GLN A 363 -17.83 -19.24 -11.34
N SER A 364 -18.59 -18.33 -11.96
CA SER A 364 -19.51 -18.67 -13.06
C SER A 364 -18.77 -19.15 -14.30
N ILE A 365 -17.61 -18.55 -14.62
CA ILE A 365 -16.73 -19.03 -15.70
C ILE A 365 -16.27 -20.46 -15.38
N ALA A 366 -15.79 -20.74 -14.17
CA ALA A 366 -15.35 -22.09 -13.79
C ALA A 366 -16.47 -23.14 -13.95
N LYS A 367 -17.70 -22.81 -13.55
CA LYS A 367 -18.89 -23.66 -13.77
C LYS A 367 -19.21 -23.86 -15.25
N ALA A 368 -19.12 -22.79 -16.06
CA ALA A 368 -19.40 -22.83 -17.49
C ALA A 368 -18.44 -23.78 -18.23
N VAL A 369 -17.13 -23.70 -17.94
CA VAL A 369 -16.11 -24.57 -18.59
C VAL A 369 -15.93 -25.92 -17.89
N ASN A 370 -16.68 -26.17 -16.80
CA ASN A 370 -16.59 -27.38 -15.96
C ASN A 370 -15.18 -27.65 -15.40
N ARG A 371 -14.52 -26.59 -14.91
CA ARG A 371 -13.23 -26.67 -14.20
C ARG A 371 -13.44 -26.46 -12.70
N GLN A 372 -12.61 -27.11 -11.88
CA GLN A 372 -12.61 -26.86 -10.44
C GLN A 372 -12.20 -25.42 -10.15
N TYR A 373 -12.94 -24.73 -9.28
CA TYR A 373 -12.72 -23.33 -8.93
C TYR A 373 -11.81 -23.20 -7.72
N VAL A 374 -10.80 -22.34 -7.83
CA VAL A 374 -9.82 -22.09 -6.78
C VAL A 374 -9.59 -20.59 -6.66
N ARG A 375 -9.56 -20.10 -5.43
CA ARG A 375 -9.26 -18.69 -5.15
C ARG A 375 -8.01 -18.54 -4.29
N MET A 376 -7.16 -17.62 -4.70
CA MET A 376 -6.00 -17.14 -3.97
C MET A 376 -6.06 -15.61 -3.90
N ALA A 377 -6.06 -15.07 -2.68
CA ALA A 377 -5.98 -13.62 -2.49
C ALA A 377 -4.51 -13.20 -2.50
N LEU A 378 -4.20 -12.20 -3.31
CA LEU A 378 -2.88 -11.56 -3.42
C LEU A 378 -2.79 -10.27 -2.62
N GLY A 379 -3.91 -9.78 -2.07
CA GLY A 379 -3.92 -8.62 -1.20
C GLY A 379 -3.07 -8.84 0.05
N GLY A 380 -2.07 -7.97 0.25
CA GLY A 380 -1.15 -8.04 1.39
C GLY A 380 0.00 -9.03 1.21
N VAL A 381 0.15 -9.65 0.04
CA VAL A 381 1.36 -10.42 -0.30
C VAL A 381 2.52 -9.45 -0.50
N ARG A 382 3.61 -9.69 0.22
CA ARG A 382 4.83 -8.85 0.18
C ARG A 382 6.11 -9.63 -0.12
N ASP A 383 6.05 -10.96 -0.04
CA ASP A 383 7.20 -11.83 -0.20
C ASP A 383 6.93 -12.85 -1.33
N GLU A 384 7.93 -13.03 -2.18
CA GLU A 384 7.98 -14.04 -3.23
C GLU A 384 7.83 -15.47 -2.69
N SER A 385 8.30 -15.71 -1.46
CA SER A 385 8.20 -17.01 -0.80
C SER A 385 6.74 -17.48 -0.61
N GLU A 386 5.76 -16.58 -0.64
CA GLU A 386 4.36 -16.97 -0.61
C GLU A 386 3.88 -17.62 -1.93
N ILE A 387 4.55 -17.32 -3.05
CA ILE A 387 4.24 -17.87 -4.38
C ILE A 387 5.15 -19.06 -4.69
N ARG A 388 6.47 -18.94 -4.49
CA ARG A 388 7.48 -19.97 -4.79
C ARG A 388 7.84 -20.88 -3.61
N GLY A 389 7.31 -20.63 -2.41
CA GLY A 389 7.63 -21.42 -1.21
C GLY A 389 8.99 -21.11 -0.61
N HIS A 390 9.29 -21.81 0.50
CA HIS A 390 10.58 -21.74 1.18
C HIS A 390 11.49 -22.89 0.76
N ARG A 391 12.81 -22.65 0.78
CA ARG A 391 13.79 -23.72 0.62
C ARG A 391 13.63 -24.78 1.72
N ARG A 392 13.90 -26.04 1.39
CA ARG A 392 13.78 -27.21 2.28
C ARG A 392 14.90 -27.28 3.34
N THR A 393 15.03 -26.26 4.19
CA THR A 393 16.09 -26.17 5.21
C THR A 393 15.58 -26.38 6.65
N TYR A 394 14.30 -26.15 6.91
CA TYR A 394 13.72 -26.27 8.26
C TYR A 394 12.41 -27.07 8.26
N ILE A 395 12.02 -27.62 9.42
CA ILE A 395 10.79 -28.42 9.61
C ILE A 395 9.53 -27.64 9.21
N GLY A 396 9.53 -26.31 9.34
CA GLY A 396 8.42 -25.43 8.96
C GLY A 396 8.42 -24.97 7.49
N SER A 397 9.33 -25.48 6.65
CA SER A 397 9.38 -25.11 5.24
C SER A 397 8.14 -25.64 4.53
N MET A 398 7.46 -24.77 3.80
CA MET A 398 6.22 -25.09 3.09
C MET A 398 6.35 -24.69 1.62
N PRO A 399 5.71 -25.44 0.71
CA PRO A 399 5.61 -25.04 -0.70
C PRO A 399 4.75 -23.78 -0.83
N GLY A 400 4.87 -23.08 -1.96
CA GLY A 400 4.12 -21.87 -2.23
C GLY A 400 2.60 -22.08 -2.18
N LYS A 401 1.85 -21.01 -1.90
CA LYS A 401 0.38 -21.04 -1.81
C LYS A 401 -0.26 -21.59 -3.09
N LEU A 402 0.37 -21.39 -4.25
CA LEU A 402 -0.09 -21.93 -5.53
C LEU A 402 -0.14 -23.47 -5.52
N LEU A 403 0.98 -24.11 -5.18
CA LEU A 403 1.08 -25.58 -5.10
C LEU A 403 0.21 -26.15 -3.97
N GLN A 404 0.16 -25.48 -2.82
CA GLN A 404 -0.74 -25.89 -1.72
C GLN A 404 -2.21 -25.93 -2.16
N LYS A 405 -2.63 -24.98 -3.00
CA LYS A 405 -4.01 -24.92 -3.52
C LYS A 405 -4.24 -26.00 -4.59
N LEU A 406 -3.26 -26.28 -5.45
CA LEU A 406 -3.32 -27.39 -6.42
C LEU A 406 -3.45 -28.75 -5.72
N ALA A 407 -2.67 -28.99 -4.67
CA ALA A 407 -2.76 -30.20 -3.85
C ALA A 407 -4.14 -30.38 -3.21
N LYS A 408 -4.80 -29.28 -2.78
CA LYS A 408 -6.17 -29.32 -2.24
C LYS A 408 -7.21 -29.68 -3.30
N VAL A 409 -7.02 -29.22 -4.53
CA VAL A 409 -8.02 -29.31 -5.60
C VAL A 409 -7.87 -30.61 -6.40
N LYS A 410 -6.68 -31.22 -6.37
CA LYS A 410 -6.38 -32.57 -6.90
C LYS A 410 -6.66 -32.73 -8.41
N VAL A 411 -6.62 -31.64 -9.19
CA VAL A 411 -6.68 -31.66 -10.66
C VAL A 411 -5.64 -30.70 -11.23
N LYS A 412 -5.07 -31.04 -12.39
CA LYS A 412 -4.02 -30.27 -13.07
C LYS A 412 -4.52 -29.00 -13.77
N ASN A 413 -5.79 -28.99 -14.21
CA ASN A 413 -6.39 -27.92 -15.01
C ASN A 413 -7.52 -27.13 -14.31
N PRO A 414 -7.35 -26.68 -13.05
CA PRO A 414 -8.35 -25.85 -12.39
C PRO A 414 -8.40 -24.45 -12.99
N LEU A 415 -9.42 -23.69 -12.60
CA LEU A 415 -9.47 -22.24 -12.78
C LEU A 415 -8.97 -21.59 -11.49
N PHE A 416 -7.85 -20.86 -11.59
CA PHE A 416 -7.29 -20.06 -10.51
C PHE A 416 -7.73 -18.60 -10.64
N LEU A 417 -8.49 -18.14 -9.64
CA LEU A 417 -8.78 -16.72 -9.46
C LEU A 417 -7.74 -16.10 -8.53
N LEU A 418 -6.93 -15.20 -9.08
CA LEU A 418 -5.96 -14.35 -8.37
C LEU A 418 -6.66 -13.04 -8.00
N ASP A 419 -7.05 -12.91 -6.73
CA ASP A 419 -7.90 -11.81 -6.24
C ASP A 419 -7.03 -10.66 -5.68
N GLU A 420 -7.39 -9.41 -6.01
CA GLU A 420 -6.74 -8.17 -5.50
C GLU A 420 -5.25 -8.02 -5.88
N ILE A 421 -4.93 -8.16 -7.17
CA ILE A 421 -3.56 -8.01 -7.68
C ILE A 421 -2.99 -6.58 -7.52
N ASP A 422 -3.86 -5.57 -7.42
CA ASP A 422 -3.47 -4.17 -7.18
C ASP A 422 -2.99 -3.88 -5.75
N LYS A 423 -3.17 -4.83 -4.82
CA LYS A 423 -2.79 -4.67 -3.41
C LYS A 423 -1.53 -5.46 -3.04
N MET A 424 -0.73 -5.85 -4.03
CA MET A 424 0.58 -6.43 -3.78
C MET A 424 1.56 -5.34 -3.39
N GLY A 425 2.33 -5.58 -2.33
CA GLY A 425 3.36 -4.67 -1.85
C GLY A 425 4.75 -5.11 -2.31
N MET A 426 5.64 -4.15 -2.54
CA MET A 426 7.06 -4.42 -2.70
C MET A 426 7.73 -4.24 -1.33
N ASP A 427 8.36 -5.29 -0.81
CA ASP A 427 9.26 -5.21 0.35
C ASP A 427 10.73 -5.40 -0.12
N GLN A 428 11.69 -5.00 0.71
CA GLN A 428 13.13 -5.12 0.46
C GLN A 428 13.63 -6.57 0.18
N ARG A 429 12.80 -7.59 0.43
CA ARG A 429 13.16 -9.02 0.36
C ARG A 429 12.87 -9.71 -0.98
N GLY A 430 12.19 -9.03 -1.92
CA GLY A 430 11.88 -9.57 -3.24
C GLY A 430 10.62 -8.95 -3.83
N ASP A 431 10.44 -9.10 -5.14
CA ASP A 431 9.26 -8.61 -5.85
C ASP A 431 8.28 -9.77 -6.13
N PRO A 432 7.14 -9.88 -5.42
CA PRO A 432 6.16 -10.92 -5.69
C PRO A 432 5.56 -10.84 -7.09
N ALA A 433 5.60 -9.67 -7.75
CA ALA A 433 5.16 -9.54 -9.13
C ALA A 433 6.05 -10.35 -10.08
N SER A 434 7.36 -10.44 -9.82
CA SER A 434 8.29 -11.24 -10.63
C SER A 434 7.96 -12.73 -10.58
N ALA A 435 7.62 -13.25 -9.40
CA ALA A 435 7.19 -14.64 -9.24
C ALA A 435 5.85 -14.92 -9.93
N LEU A 436 4.92 -13.96 -9.93
CA LEU A 436 3.67 -14.09 -10.70
C LEU A 436 3.89 -14.04 -12.20
N LEU A 437 4.88 -13.29 -12.69
CA LEU A 437 5.20 -13.28 -14.13
C LEU A 437 5.57 -14.68 -14.61
N GLU A 438 6.41 -15.41 -13.88
CA GLU A 438 6.77 -16.79 -14.23
C GLU A 438 5.55 -17.73 -14.27
N VAL A 439 4.61 -17.54 -13.33
CA VAL A 439 3.38 -18.33 -13.26
C VAL A 439 2.40 -17.99 -14.38
N LEU A 440 2.29 -16.72 -14.76
CA LEU A 440 1.32 -16.21 -15.72
C LEU A 440 1.83 -16.25 -17.15
N ASP A 441 3.15 -16.23 -17.37
CA ASP A 441 3.75 -16.25 -18.70
C ASP A 441 3.60 -17.65 -19.33
N PRO A 442 2.89 -17.78 -20.47
CA PRO A 442 2.75 -19.05 -21.19
C PRO A 442 4.09 -19.66 -21.65
N GLU A 443 5.15 -18.88 -21.73
CA GLU A 443 6.49 -19.36 -22.09
C GLU A 443 7.26 -19.92 -20.89
N GLN A 444 6.94 -19.55 -19.65
CA GLN A 444 7.68 -19.99 -18.46
C GLN A 444 6.88 -20.95 -17.58
N ASN A 445 5.54 -20.87 -17.59
CA ASN A 445 4.69 -21.60 -16.66
C ASN A 445 4.74 -23.13 -16.78
N HIS A 446 5.32 -23.68 -17.87
CA HIS A 446 5.50 -25.11 -18.06
C HIS A 446 6.69 -25.68 -17.26
N THR A 447 7.63 -24.82 -16.85
CA THR A 447 8.82 -25.13 -16.04
C THR A 447 8.82 -24.30 -14.76
N PHE A 448 7.67 -24.13 -14.11
CA PHE A 448 7.59 -23.36 -12.88
C PHE A 448 8.35 -24.06 -11.76
N ASN A 449 9.33 -23.38 -11.18
CA ASN A 449 10.19 -23.93 -10.14
C ASN A 449 9.84 -23.37 -8.76
N ASP A 450 9.35 -24.24 -7.87
CA ASP A 450 9.09 -23.90 -6.46
C ASP A 450 10.31 -24.27 -5.60
N HIS A 451 10.72 -23.37 -4.72
CA HIS A 451 11.92 -23.51 -3.88
C HIS A 451 11.83 -24.70 -2.91
N TYR A 452 10.62 -25.13 -2.53
CA TYR A 452 10.42 -26.29 -1.67
C TYR A 452 10.46 -27.59 -2.47
N LEU A 453 9.81 -27.60 -3.65
CA LEU A 453 9.70 -28.77 -4.51
C LEU A 453 11.02 -29.09 -5.23
N GLU A 454 11.76 -28.05 -5.64
CA GLU A 454 13.01 -28.14 -6.39
C GLU A 454 12.91 -29.05 -7.65
N VAL A 455 11.73 -29.12 -8.25
CA VAL A 455 11.44 -29.81 -9.52
C VAL A 455 10.45 -28.96 -10.30
N ASP A 456 10.54 -29.02 -11.61
CA ASP A 456 9.69 -28.23 -12.48
C ASP A 456 8.25 -28.78 -12.49
N PHE A 457 7.28 -27.90 -12.25
CA PHE A 457 5.87 -28.23 -12.26
C PHE A 457 5.14 -27.51 -13.41
N ASP A 458 4.48 -28.28 -14.26
CA ASP A 458 3.79 -27.75 -15.44
C ASP A 458 2.42 -27.15 -15.09
N LEU A 459 2.33 -25.82 -15.12
CA LEU A 459 1.12 -25.02 -14.91
C LEU A 459 0.40 -24.62 -16.21
N SER A 460 0.87 -25.05 -17.38
CA SER A 460 0.35 -24.58 -18.67
C SER A 460 -1.13 -24.93 -18.94
N ASP A 461 -1.67 -25.96 -18.27
CA ASP A 461 -3.09 -26.34 -18.36
C ASP A 461 -4.00 -25.54 -17.40
N VAL A 462 -3.42 -24.80 -16.45
CA VAL A 462 -4.15 -24.00 -15.45
C VAL A 462 -4.72 -22.75 -16.13
N MET A 463 -5.98 -22.45 -15.86
CA MET A 463 -6.60 -21.22 -16.36
C MET A 463 -6.55 -20.15 -15.28
N PHE A 464 -5.77 -19.09 -15.52
CA PHE A 464 -5.66 -17.96 -14.61
C PHE A 464 -6.66 -16.85 -14.97
N ILE A 465 -7.30 -16.28 -13.96
CA ILE A 465 -8.08 -15.04 -14.04
C ILE A 465 -7.65 -14.15 -12.89
N CYS A 466 -7.33 -12.90 -13.19
CA CYS A 466 -6.97 -11.89 -12.20
C CYS A 466 -8.16 -10.98 -11.90
N THR A 467 -8.22 -10.46 -10.68
CA THR A 467 -9.12 -9.35 -10.33
C THR A 467 -8.33 -8.19 -9.76
N SER A 468 -8.81 -6.99 -10.01
CA SER A 468 -8.27 -5.76 -9.45
C SER A 468 -9.38 -4.78 -9.09
N ASN A 469 -9.13 -3.90 -8.12
CA ASN A 469 -10.02 -2.78 -7.84
C ASN A 469 -9.68 -1.51 -8.62
N SER A 470 -8.42 -1.37 -9.01
CA SER A 470 -7.88 -0.20 -9.71
C SER A 470 -6.98 -0.60 -10.89
N MET A 471 -6.57 0.38 -11.69
CA MET A 471 -5.59 0.17 -12.78
C MET A 471 -4.14 0.21 -12.27
N ASN A 472 -3.92 0.30 -10.95
CA ASN A 472 -2.59 0.35 -10.33
C ASN A 472 -1.98 -1.06 -10.24
N ILE A 473 -1.82 -1.70 -11.39
CA ILE A 473 -1.20 -3.02 -11.54
C ILE A 473 0.25 -2.81 -11.99
N PRO A 474 1.23 -3.59 -11.50
CA PRO A 474 2.60 -3.51 -11.99
C PRO A 474 2.67 -3.63 -13.52
N GLY A 475 3.38 -2.70 -14.17
CA GLY A 475 3.47 -2.61 -15.64
C GLY A 475 3.79 -3.93 -16.35
N PRO A 476 4.81 -4.70 -15.90
CA PRO A 476 5.15 -5.99 -16.52
C PRO A 476 3.99 -7.00 -16.54
N LEU A 477 3.14 -7.00 -15.51
CA LEU A 477 1.97 -7.87 -15.43
C LEU A 477 0.85 -7.36 -16.34
N LEU A 478 0.66 -6.04 -16.41
CA LEU A 478 -0.37 -5.41 -17.23
C LEU A 478 -0.19 -5.75 -18.72
N ASP A 479 1.06 -5.78 -19.21
CA ASP A 479 1.39 -6.12 -20.60
C ASP A 479 1.03 -7.56 -21.00
N ARG A 480 0.84 -8.44 -20.01
CA ARG A 480 0.46 -9.85 -20.20
C ARG A 480 -1.03 -10.09 -19.94
N MET A 481 -1.80 -9.03 -19.68
CA MET A 481 -3.21 -9.12 -19.30
C MET A 481 -4.15 -8.49 -20.30
N GLU A 482 -5.31 -9.11 -20.47
CA GLU A 482 -6.44 -8.53 -21.16
C GLU A 482 -7.38 -7.91 -20.11
N VAL A 483 -7.41 -6.58 -20.06
CA VAL A 483 -8.17 -5.84 -19.06
C VAL A 483 -9.62 -5.68 -19.49
N ILE A 484 -10.54 -6.23 -18.68
CA ILE A 484 -11.98 -6.01 -18.81
C ILE A 484 -12.45 -5.14 -17.65
N ARG A 485 -12.85 -3.90 -17.96
CA ARG A 485 -13.39 -2.96 -16.99
C ARG A 485 -14.88 -3.24 -16.73
N ILE A 486 -15.20 -3.51 -15.48
CA ILE A 486 -16.56 -3.72 -14.98
C ILE A 486 -17.00 -2.43 -14.28
N PRO A 487 -17.93 -1.66 -14.86
CA PRO A 487 -18.44 -0.45 -14.23
C PRO A 487 -19.31 -0.78 -13.01
N GLY A 488 -19.69 0.26 -12.27
CA GLY A 488 -20.76 0.16 -11.27
C GLY A 488 -22.12 -0.12 -11.89
N TYR A 489 -23.09 -0.43 -11.04
CA TYR A 489 -24.47 -0.72 -11.46
C TYR A 489 -25.38 0.51 -11.37
N THR A 490 -26.38 0.58 -12.24
CA THR A 490 -27.50 1.54 -12.15
C THR A 490 -28.48 1.16 -11.03
N GLU A 491 -29.39 2.06 -10.64
CA GLU A 491 -30.41 1.76 -9.61
C GLU A 491 -31.28 0.56 -10.02
N ASP A 492 -31.75 0.53 -11.26
CA ASP A 492 -32.56 -0.56 -11.80
C ASP A 492 -31.79 -1.87 -11.85
N GLU A 493 -30.51 -1.83 -12.21
CA GLU A 493 -29.64 -3.01 -12.17
C GLU A 493 -29.47 -3.52 -10.74
N LYS A 494 -29.19 -2.63 -9.78
CA LYS A 494 -29.06 -2.99 -8.36
C LYS A 494 -30.34 -3.57 -7.80
N LEU A 495 -31.49 -3.00 -8.16
CA LEU A 495 -32.82 -3.50 -7.77
C LEU A 495 -33.04 -4.92 -8.29
N ASN A 496 -32.73 -5.18 -9.56
CA ASN A 496 -32.83 -6.51 -10.15
C ASN A 496 -31.84 -7.51 -9.53
N ILE A 497 -30.60 -7.09 -9.26
CA ILE A 497 -29.58 -7.91 -8.59
C ILE A 497 -30.02 -8.24 -7.16
N ALA A 498 -30.58 -7.28 -6.44
CA ALA A 498 -31.08 -7.46 -5.09
C ALA A 498 -32.19 -8.51 -5.04
N LYS A 499 -33.19 -8.40 -5.93
CA LYS A 499 -34.32 -9.34 -5.99
C LYS A 499 -33.91 -10.74 -6.41
N ARG A 500 -33.12 -10.88 -7.48
CA ARG A 500 -32.81 -12.18 -8.09
C ARG A 500 -31.74 -12.96 -7.31
N TYR A 501 -30.78 -12.26 -6.70
CA TYR A 501 -29.60 -12.92 -6.13
C TYR A 501 -29.38 -12.61 -4.64
N LEU A 502 -29.34 -11.34 -4.25
CA LEU A 502 -28.91 -10.97 -2.89
C LEU A 502 -29.94 -11.34 -1.84
N LEU A 503 -31.21 -11.02 -2.06
CA LEU A 503 -32.28 -11.29 -1.10
C LEU A 503 -32.48 -12.80 -0.88
N PRO A 504 -32.62 -13.66 -1.92
CA PRO A 504 -32.71 -15.11 -1.74
C PRO A 504 -31.48 -15.69 -1.02
N LYS A 505 -30.28 -15.20 -1.35
CA LYS A 505 -29.04 -15.63 -0.71
C LYS A 505 -29.03 -15.27 0.78
N GLN A 506 -29.44 -14.06 1.15
CA GLN A 506 -29.45 -13.61 2.56
C GLN A 506 -30.56 -14.28 3.38
N ILE A 507 -31.72 -14.56 2.78
CA ILE A 507 -32.79 -15.37 3.39
C ILE A 507 -32.24 -16.74 3.78
N LYS A 508 -31.59 -17.43 2.83
CA LYS A 508 -30.99 -18.75 3.06
C LYS A 508 -29.88 -18.73 4.13
N LEU A 509 -29.00 -17.72 4.09
CA LEU A 509 -27.91 -17.58 5.08
C LEU A 509 -28.43 -17.25 6.49
N SER A 510 -29.55 -16.55 6.59
CA SER A 510 -30.17 -16.19 7.88
C SER A 510 -31.09 -17.30 8.41
N GLY A 511 -31.28 -18.39 7.66
CA GLY A 511 -32.14 -19.51 8.04
C GLY A 511 -33.64 -19.23 7.93
N LEU A 512 -34.05 -18.15 7.25
CA LEU A 512 -35.45 -17.81 7.00
C LEU A 512 -36.01 -18.67 5.86
N LYS A 513 -37.31 -18.98 5.91
CA LYS A 513 -38.06 -19.53 4.77
C LYS A 513 -38.54 -18.40 3.87
N GLU A 514 -38.70 -18.67 2.57
CA GLU A 514 -39.19 -17.67 1.60
C GLU A 514 -40.56 -17.08 1.94
N ARG A 515 -41.37 -17.78 2.75
CA ARG A 515 -42.70 -17.32 3.19
C ARG A 515 -42.67 -16.46 4.45
N GLU A 516 -41.52 -16.34 5.11
CA GLU A 516 -41.39 -15.65 6.40
C GLU A 516 -41.04 -14.16 6.24
N ILE A 517 -40.57 -13.75 5.06
CA ILE A 517 -40.18 -12.38 4.75
C ILE A 517 -40.54 -12.03 3.32
N GLN A 518 -41.17 -10.87 3.13
CA GLN A 518 -41.40 -10.29 1.82
C GLN A 518 -40.92 -8.84 1.84
N VAL A 519 -40.05 -8.47 0.91
CA VAL A 519 -39.53 -7.11 0.79
C VAL A 519 -40.07 -6.51 -0.49
N SER A 520 -40.77 -5.38 -0.37
CA SER A 520 -41.32 -4.66 -1.52
C SER A 520 -40.24 -4.02 -2.39
N ASP A 521 -40.56 -3.81 -3.66
CA ASP A 521 -39.67 -3.17 -4.65
C ASP A 521 -39.29 -1.74 -4.24
N GLU A 522 -40.26 -1.01 -3.69
CA GLU A 522 -40.07 0.35 -3.16
C GLU A 522 -39.11 0.35 -1.98
N ALA A 523 -39.26 -0.59 -1.02
CA ALA A 523 -38.34 -0.71 0.10
C ALA A 523 -36.91 -1.04 -0.36
N LEU A 524 -36.74 -1.90 -1.37
CA LEU A 524 -35.42 -2.18 -1.94
C LEU A 524 -34.81 -0.94 -2.59
N MET A 525 -35.62 -0.13 -3.30
CA MET A 525 -35.17 1.12 -3.89
C MET A 525 -34.74 2.13 -2.82
N ASP A 526 -35.49 2.23 -1.72
CA ASP A 526 -35.16 3.10 -0.59
C ASP A 526 -33.87 2.66 0.13
N VAL A 527 -33.63 1.35 0.26
CA VAL A 527 -32.34 0.84 0.74
C VAL A 527 -31.20 1.32 -0.17
N ILE A 528 -31.38 1.24 -1.49
CA ILE A 528 -30.37 1.68 -2.46
C ILE A 528 -30.11 3.19 -2.32
N ARG A 529 -31.15 4.02 -2.20
CA ARG A 529 -31.05 5.48 -2.21
C ARG A 529 -30.62 6.10 -0.88
N TYR A 530 -31.18 5.64 0.24
CA TYR A 530 -31.01 6.29 1.55
C TYR A 530 -30.03 5.58 2.48
N TYR A 531 -29.71 4.32 2.22
CA TYR A 531 -28.87 3.50 3.11
C TYR A 531 -27.55 3.03 2.47
N THR A 532 -27.36 3.21 1.16
CA THR A 532 -26.12 2.87 0.45
C THR A 532 -25.59 4.02 -0.41
N LYS A 533 -24.27 4.21 -0.44
CA LYS A 533 -23.58 5.14 -1.36
C LYS A 533 -22.33 4.45 -1.89
N GLU A 534 -22.48 3.67 -2.96
CA GLU A 534 -21.41 2.88 -3.59
C GLU A 534 -21.72 2.57 -5.07
N ALA A 535 -20.72 2.20 -5.87
CA ALA A 535 -20.92 1.70 -7.24
C ALA A 535 -21.38 0.23 -7.29
N GLY A 536 -20.90 -0.60 -6.37
CA GLY A 536 -21.24 -2.02 -6.27
C GLY A 536 -22.52 -2.30 -5.46
N VAL A 537 -22.66 -3.54 -5.00
CA VAL A 537 -23.78 -4.01 -4.16
C VAL A 537 -23.35 -4.58 -2.81
N ARG A 538 -22.13 -4.28 -2.34
CA ARG A 538 -21.59 -4.84 -1.09
C ARG A 538 -22.28 -4.26 0.15
N GLY A 539 -22.44 -2.95 0.20
CA GLY A 539 -23.27 -2.24 1.18
C GLY A 539 -24.73 -2.67 1.10
N LEU A 540 -25.27 -2.82 -0.12
CA LEU A 540 -26.63 -3.32 -0.33
C LEU A 540 -26.84 -4.72 0.28
N GLU A 541 -25.92 -5.66 0.03
CA GLU A 541 -25.97 -6.99 0.64
C GLU A 541 -25.90 -6.93 2.17
N ARG A 542 -25.09 -6.02 2.73
CA ARG A 542 -24.99 -5.84 4.20
C ARG A 542 -26.28 -5.33 4.81
N GLU A 543 -26.96 -4.37 4.18
CA GLU A 543 -28.25 -3.86 4.68
C GLU A 543 -29.36 -4.90 4.53
N LEU A 544 -29.43 -5.63 3.41
CA LEU A 544 -30.38 -6.76 3.26
C LEU A 544 -30.15 -7.84 4.33
N SER A 545 -28.89 -8.16 4.62
CA SER A 545 -28.52 -9.08 5.69
C SER A 545 -28.96 -8.57 7.07
N LYS A 546 -28.88 -7.26 7.32
CA LYS A 546 -29.35 -6.62 8.56
C LYS A 546 -30.87 -6.71 8.69
N ILE A 547 -31.62 -6.44 7.62
CA ILE A 547 -33.08 -6.58 7.58
C ILE A 547 -33.46 -8.03 7.91
N CYS A 548 -32.87 -9.02 7.22
CA CYS A 548 -33.14 -10.44 7.47
C CYS A 548 -32.87 -10.83 8.93
N ARG A 549 -31.72 -10.42 9.50
CA ARG A 549 -31.40 -10.69 10.91
C ARG A 549 -32.38 -10.04 11.89
N ARG A 550 -32.87 -8.83 11.61
CA ARG A 550 -33.87 -8.17 12.47
C ARG A 550 -35.22 -8.87 12.39
N VAL A 551 -35.63 -9.34 11.22
CA VAL A 551 -36.83 -10.17 11.07
C VAL A 551 -36.71 -11.46 11.89
N VAL A 552 -35.55 -12.15 11.81
CA VAL A 552 -35.29 -13.35 12.64
C VAL A 552 -35.40 -13.02 14.14
N LYS A 553 -34.78 -11.91 14.58
CA LYS A 553 -34.85 -11.47 15.98
C LYS A 553 -36.29 -11.19 16.42
N GLN A 554 -37.08 -10.52 15.57
CA GLN A 554 -38.48 -10.20 15.86
C GLN A 554 -39.31 -11.48 15.98
N GLN A 555 -39.12 -12.44 15.07
CA GLN A 555 -39.81 -13.74 15.11
C GLN A 555 -39.41 -14.58 16.34
N ALA A 556 -38.14 -14.57 16.71
CA ALA A 556 -37.66 -15.30 17.89
C ALA A 556 -38.19 -14.73 19.21
N LEU A 557 -38.42 -13.40 19.28
CA LEU A 557 -39.00 -12.74 20.45
C LEU A 557 -40.53 -12.85 20.50
N SER A 558 -41.20 -12.99 19.34
CA SER A 558 -42.64 -13.18 19.29
C SER A 558 -43.02 -14.60 19.71
N SER A 559 -43.80 -14.75 20.78
CA SER A 559 -44.23 -16.04 21.35
C SER A 559 -45.32 -16.77 20.53
N ALA A 560 -45.54 -16.39 19.27
CA ALA A 560 -46.59 -16.93 18.42
C ALA A 560 -46.14 -18.23 17.74
N LYS A 561 -46.97 -19.28 17.82
CA LYS A 561 -46.71 -20.61 17.22
C LYS A 561 -46.74 -20.64 15.69
N GLU A 562 -47.22 -19.57 15.04
CA GLU A 562 -47.21 -19.41 13.59
C GLU A 562 -46.49 -18.11 13.20
N ALA A 563 -45.37 -18.25 12.49
CA ALA A 563 -44.62 -17.11 11.97
C ALA A 563 -45.44 -16.44 10.86
N LYS A 564 -46.08 -15.29 11.17
CA LYS A 564 -46.65 -14.42 10.13
C LYS A 564 -45.50 -13.90 9.26
N ALA A 565 -45.74 -13.86 7.95
CA ALA A 565 -44.83 -13.21 7.01
C ALA A 565 -44.63 -11.75 7.43
N VAL A 566 -43.37 -11.33 7.56
CA VAL A 566 -43.04 -9.93 7.84
C VAL A 566 -42.87 -9.21 6.52
N ASP A 567 -43.81 -8.30 6.23
CA ASP A 567 -43.78 -7.45 5.04
C ASP A 567 -42.95 -6.18 5.32
N VAL A 568 -41.84 -6.03 4.60
CA VAL A 568 -40.96 -4.86 4.66
C VAL A 568 -41.34 -3.91 3.52
N SER A 569 -41.85 -2.75 3.90
CA SER A 569 -42.29 -1.65 3.04
C SER A 569 -41.43 -0.40 3.27
N SER A 570 -41.55 0.61 2.40
CA SER A 570 -40.88 1.91 2.58
C SER A 570 -41.17 2.51 3.96
N ALA A 571 -42.44 2.47 4.39
CA ALA A 571 -42.89 3.09 5.64
C ALA A 571 -42.31 2.47 6.92
N ASN A 572 -42.02 1.15 6.93
CA ASN A 572 -41.47 0.46 8.09
C ASN A 572 -39.97 0.17 7.96
N LEU A 573 -39.33 0.63 6.89
CA LEU A 573 -37.91 0.35 6.63
C LEU A 573 -37.00 0.91 7.74
N GLU A 574 -37.38 2.05 8.34
CA GLU A 574 -36.63 2.67 9.44
C GLU A 574 -36.55 1.77 10.68
N ASP A 575 -37.59 0.97 10.96
CA ASP A 575 -37.62 0.01 12.06
C ASP A 575 -36.57 -1.10 11.89
N PHE A 576 -36.15 -1.38 10.64
CA PHE A 576 -35.15 -2.40 10.33
C PHE A 576 -33.74 -1.79 10.09
N SER A 577 -33.67 -0.70 9.34
CA SER A 577 -32.40 -0.14 8.87
C SER A 577 -31.92 1.06 9.70
N GLY A 578 -32.79 1.64 10.54
CA GLY A 578 -32.55 2.89 11.28
C GLY A 578 -32.95 4.11 10.45
N VAL A 579 -32.65 5.31 10.94
CA VAL A 579 -32.88 6.57 10.19
C VAL A 579 -32.10 6.59 8.87
N HIS A 580 -32.59 7.37 7.89
CA HIS A 580 -31.92 7.58 6.62
C HIS A 580 -30.47 8.06 6.82
N LYS A 581 -29.51 7.36 6.19
CA LYS A 581 -28.07 7.66 6.33
C LYS A 581 -27.59 8.67 5.31
N PHE A 582 -28.20 8.67 4.13
CA PHE A 582 -27.85 9.52 3.00
C PHE A 582 -29.07 10.32 2.56
N SER A 583 -28.82 11.52 2.04
CA SER A 583 -29.84 12.32 1.36
C SER A 583 -29.80 12.03 -0.14
N TYR A 584 -30.95 11.72 -0.74
CA TYR A 584 -31.10 11.49 -2.17
C TYR A 584 -31.78 12.70 -2.83
N GLY A 585 -31.35 13.07 -4.05
CA GLY A 585 -32.09 14.01 -4.90
C GLY A 585 -31.88 15.51 -4.67
N LYS A 586 -30.86 15.97 -3.93
CA LYS A 586 -30.58 17.40 -3.82
C LYS A 586 -29.68 17.91 -4.96
N ALA A 587 -30.22 17.97 -6.17
CA ALA A 587 -29.91 19.15 -6.98
C ALA A 587 -30.49 20.35 -6.21
N GLU A 588 -29.73 21.44 -6.09
CA GLU A 588 -30.25 22.65 -5.45
C GLU A 588 -31.55 23.08 -6.15
N GLU A 589 -32.62 23.32 -5.39
CA GLU A 589 -33.93 23.62 -5.99
C GLU A 589 -33.98 25.02 -6.62
N LYS A 590 -33.01 25.88 -6.28
CA LYS A 590 -32.98 27.30 -6.67
C LYS A 590 -31.66 27.65 -7.34
N ASN A 591 -31.75 28.46 -8.39
CA ASN A 591 -30.58 29.07 -9.02
C ASN A 591 -29.89 30.01 -8.02
N GLN A 592 -28.56 29.94 -7.93
CA GLN A 592 -27.77 30.75 -7.01
C GLN A 592 -26.61 31.44 -7.73
N ILE A 593 -26.16 32.57 -7.18
CA ILE A 593 -25.00 33.30 -7.68
C ILE A 593 -23.74 32.65 -7.09
N GLY A 594 -22.78 32.34 -7.95
CA GLY A 594 -21.48 31.79 -7.56
C GLY A 594 -21.50 30.32 -7.15
N GLN A 595 -22.63 29.61 -7.28
CA GLN A 595 -22.71 28.17 -7.03
C GLN A 595 -22.95 27.43 -8.35
N VAL A 596 -22.10 26.44 -8.65
CA VAL A 596 -22.16 25.67 -9.90
C VAL A 596 -22.09 24.18 -9.60
N THR A 597 -22.93 23.40 -10.27
CA THR A 597 -22.88 21.93 -10.20
C THR A 597 -21.86 21.39 -11.22
N GLY A 598 -20.74 20.89 -10.73
CA GLY A 598 -19.74 20.16 -11.50
C GLY A 598 -19.92 18.64 -11.41
N LEU A 599 -19.32 17.91 -12.36
CA LEU A 599 -19.26 16.44 -12.32
C LEU A 599 -17.83 15.97 -12.08
N ALA A 600 -17.64 15.18 -11.03
CA ALA A 600 -16.37 14.55 -10.72
C ALA A 600 -16.41 13.05 -10.96
N TRP A 601 -15.21 12.50 -11.20
CA TRP A 601 -14.99 11.08 -11.23
C TRP A 601 -14.15 10.70 -10.01
N THR A 602 -14.64 9.73 -9.24
CA THR A 602 -13.94 9.16 -8.08
C THR A 602 -13.76 7.66 -8.30
N SER A 603 -12.91 7.04 -7.48
CA SER A 603 -12.70 5.58 -7.48
C SER A 603 -13.97 4.79 -7.14
N VAL A 604 -14.95 5.41 -6.47
CA VAL A 604 -16.24 4.80 -6.13
C VAL A 604 -17.35 5.13 -7.14
N GLY A 605 -17.03 5.84 -8.23
CA GLY A 605 -17.95 6.23 -9.31
C GLY A 605 -18.01 7.74 -9.51
N GLY A 606 -18.95 8.21 -10.34
CA GLY A 606 -19.17 9.63 -10.54
C GLY A 606 -19.87 10.28 -9.34
N GLU A 607 -19.61 11.56 -9.11
CA GLU A 607 -20.23 12.36 -8.05
C GLU A 607 -20.56 13.77 -8.56
N LEU A 608 -21.61 14.36 -7.99
CA LEU A 608 -21.92 15.78 -8.18
C LEU A 608 -21.11 16.60 -7.19
N LEU A 609 -20.39 17.59 -7.69
CA LEU A 609 -19.68 18.56 -6.89
C LEU A 609 -20.39 19.90 -6.96
N THR A 610 -20.59 20.54 -5.82
CA THR A 610 -20.94 21.96 -5.78
C THR A 610 -19.65 22.76 -5.73
N ILE A 611 -19.44 23.67 -6.67
CA ILE A 611 -18.33 24.61 -6.66
C ILE A 611 -18.91 25.96 -6.27
N GLU A 612 -18.37 26.53 -5.20
CA GLU A 612 -18.80 27.81 -4.66
C GLU A 612 -17.70 28.86 -4.88
N ALA A 613 -18.10 30.03 -5.32
CA ALA A 613 -17.24 31.19 -5.45
C ALA A 613 -17.88 32.38 -4.72
N ALA A 614 -17.07 33.12 -3.99
CA ALA A 614 -17.46 34.39 -3.36
C ALA A 614 -16.49 35.49 -3.77
N GLY A 615 -17.03 36.68 -4.04
CA GLY A 615 -16.26 37.88 -4.36
C GLY A 615 -16.48 38.91 -3.26
N VAL A 616 -15.41 39.34 -2.62
CA VAL A 616 -15.44 40.36 -1.56
C VAL A 616 -14.51 41.52 -1.92
N PRO A 617 -14.81 42.77 -1.53
CA PRO A 617 -13.89 43.88 -1.72
C PRO A 617 -12.52 43.60 -1.07
N GLY A 618 -11.44 43.78 -1.82
CA GLY A 618 -10.10 43.33 -1.41
C GLY A 618 -8.97 43.89 -2.27
N LYS A 619 -7.85 43.17 -2.31
CA LYS A 619 -6.62 43.55 -3.03
C LYS A 619 -6.28 42.60 -4.20
N GLY A 620 -7.25 41.84 -4.69
CA GLY A 620 -7.03 40.89 -5.79
C GLY A 620 -6.53 39.51 -5.38
N ARG A 621 -6.70 39.11 -4.12
CA ARG A 621 -6.23 37.80 -3.62
C ARG A 621 -7.14 36.67 -4.09
N HIS A 622 -6.55 35.50 -4.30
CA HIS A 622 -7.27 34.28 -4.63
C HIS A 622 -7.13 33.27 -3.48
N VAL A 623 -8.22 33.03 -2.76
CA VAL A 623 -8.31 32.05 -1.68
C VAL A 623 -8.94 30.78 -2.21
N LYS A 624 -8.34 29.64 -1.91
CA LYS A 624 -8.77 28.32 -2.36
C LYS A 624 -8.90 27.37 -1.18
N THR A 625 -10.07 26.74 -1.01
CA THR A 625 -10.35 25.80 0.10
C THR A 625 -11.07 24.56 -0.40
N GLY A 626 -10.85 23.41 0.26
CA GLY A 626 -11.49 22.13 -0.11
C GLY A 626 -10.53 20.97 -0.43
N SER A 627 -9.29 21.00 0.07
CA SER A 627 -8.29 19.94 -0.16
C SER A 627 -8.03 19.66 -1.65
N LEU A 628 -7.76 20.74 -2.39
CA LEU A 628 -7.51 20.72 -3.82
C LEU A 628 -6.05 20.33 -4.12
N GLY A 629 -5.86 19.33 -4.98
CA GLY A 629 -4.54 18.94 -5.50
C GLY A 629 -3.96 19.95 -6.50
N ASP A 630 -2.71 19.76 -6.91
CA ASP A 630 -1.95 20.75 -7.70
C ASP A 630 -2.58 21.00 -9.08
N VAL A 631 -3.10 19.97 -9.74
CA VAL A 631 -3.72 20.08 -11.08
C VAL A 631 -5.02 20.91 -11.02
N MET A 632 -5.80 20.74 -9.95
CA MET A 632 -6.98 21.57 -9.71
C MET A 632 -6.61 23.04 -9.47
N GLN A 633 -5.48 23.31 -8.80
CA GLN A 633 -5.03 24.68 -8.56
C GLN A 633 -4.60 25.38 -9.84
N GLU A 634 -3.92 24.67 -10.74
CA GLU A 634 -3.59 25.17 -12.09
C GLU A 634 -4.87 25.48 -12.90
N SER A 635 -5.88 24.61 -12.80
CA SER A 635 -7.18 24.81 -13.47
C SER A 635 -7.90 26.09 -13.00
N ILE A 636 -7.82 26.42 -11.70
CA ILE A 636 -8.36 27.69 -11.17
C ILE A 636 -7.62 28.88 -11.79
N GLN A 637 -6.29 28.82 -11.91
CA GLN A 637 -5.51 29.91 -12.51
C GLN A 637 -5.83 30.09 -13.99
N ALA A 638 -6.00 28.99 -14.74
CA ALA A 638 -6.41 29.02 -16.14
C ALA A 638 -7.80 29.66 -16.30
N ALA A 639 -8.78 29.21 -15.51
CA ALA A 639 -10.13 29.78 -15.50
C ALA A 639 -10.12 31.28 -15.17
N LEU A 640 -9.36 31.70 -14.15
CA LEU A 640 -9.25 33.12 -13.79
C LEU A 640 -8.64 33.96 -14.92
N THR A 641 -7.63 33.43 -15.60
CA THR A 641 -7.00 34.10 -16.75
C THR A 641 -7.97 34.24 -17.92
N VAL A 642 -8.78 33.21 -18.19
CA VAL A 642 -9.84 33.24 -19.20
C VAL A 642 -10.85 34.34 -18.88
N VAL A 643 -11.33 34.42 -17.64
CA VAL A 643 -12.26 35.49 -17.21
C VAL A 643 -11.65 36.88 -17.36
N ARG A 644 -10.37 37.06 -16.98
CA ARG A 644 -9.65 38.33 -17.15
C ARG A 644 -9.57 38.75 -18.61
N SER A 645 -9.24 37.83 -19.51
CA SER A 645 -9.13 38.13 -20.95
C SER A 645 -10.46 38.52 -21.60
N ARG A 646 -11.59 38.08 -21.03
CA ARG A 646 -12.96 38.30 -21.55
C ARG A 646 -13.78 39.31 -20.72
N ALA A 647 -13.16 40.01 -19.77
CA ALA A 647 -13.87 40.84 -18.78
C ALA A 647 -14.83 41.86 -19.44
N ILE A 648 -14.35 42.59 -20.45
CA ILE A 648 -15.14 43.62 -21.16
C ILE A 648 -16.38 43.02 -21.83
N GLY A 649 -16.21 41.91 -22.55
CA GLY A 649 -17.28 41.22 -23.26
C GLY A 649 -18.34 40.64 -22.32
N LEU A 650 -17.94 40.24 -21.12
CA LEU A 650 -18.81 39.69 -20.08
C LEU A 650 -19.43 40.76 -19.16
N GLY A 651 -19.15 42.04 -19.38
CA GLY A 651 -19.67 43.12 -18.53
C GLY A 651 -18.99 43.27 -17.17
N ILE A 652 -17.82 42.65 -17.00
CA ILE A 652 -17.00 42.67 -15.78
C ILE A 652 -16.05 43.89 -15.82
N ASP A 653 -15.80 44.51 -14.67
CA ASP A 653 -14.81 45.59 -14.56
C ASP A 653 -13.40 45.12 -14.92
N ALA A 654 -12.65 45.87 -15.74
CA ALA A 654 -11.30 45.47 -16.14
C ALA A 654 -10.32 45.38 -14.95
N ASP A 655 -10.55 46.17 -13.90
CA ASP A 655 -9.73 46.28 -12.69
C ASP A 655 -10.21 45.36 -11.54
N PHE A 656 -11.16 44.44 -11.79
CA PHE A 656 -11.68 43.53 -10.75
C PHE A 656 -10.57 42.75 -10.04
N HIS A 657 -9.51 42.41 -10.80
CA HIS A 657 -8.36 41.64 -10.34
C HIS A 657 -7.47 42.39 -9.33
N GLU A 658 -7.67 43.70 -9.15
CA GLU A 658 -6.97 44.50 -8.14
C GLU A 658 -7.86 44.84 -6.94
N LYS A 659 -9.18 44.92 -7.16
CA LYS A 659 -10.15 45.44 -6.18
C LYS A 659 -11.01 44.38 -5.49
N THR A 660 -11.00 43.14 -6.00
CA THR A 660 -11.86 42.05 -5.51
C THR A 660 -11.03 40.84 -5.13
N ASP A 661 -11.15 40.39 -3.88
CA ASP A 661 -10.65 39.09 -3.47
C ASP A 661 -11.67 38.02 -3.84
N LEU A 662 -11.20 36.94 -4.47
CA LEU A 662 -12.02 35.80 -4.88
C LEU A 662 -11.71 34.60 -3.99
N HIS A 663 -12.74 34.00 -3.41
CA HIS A 663 -12.64 32.76 -2.65
C HIS A 663 -13.39 31.66 -3.38
N LEU A 664 -12.65 30.65 -3.88
CA LEU A 664 -13.24 29.43 -4.41
C LEU A 664 -13.22 28.33 -3.34
N HIS A 665 -14.39 27.77 -3.08
CA HIS A 665 -14.59 26.65 -2.17
C HIS A 665 -15.17 25.45 -2.93
N VAL A 666 -14.54 24.29 -2.76
CA VAL A 666 -15.11 23.00 -3.17
C VAL A 666 -15.38 22.21 -1.88
N PRO A 667 -16.65 22.03 -1.45
CA PRO A 667 -17.02 21.33 -0.22
C PRO A 667 -16.53 19.88 -0.20
N GLU A 668 -16.57 19.24 0.97
CA GLU A 668 -16.06 17.88 1.29
C GLU A 668 -14.52 17.74 1.31
N GLY A 669 -13.86 18.49 2.21
CA GLY A 669 -12.40 18.54 2.32
C GLY A 669 -11.68 17.26 2.80
N ALA A 670 -12.37 16.14 3.05
CA ALA A 670 -11.74 14.89 3.48
C ALA A 670 -11.27 14.00 2.32
N THR A 671 -11.86 14.18 1.12
CA THR A 671 -11.47 13.44 -0.10
C THR A 671 -10.62 14.35 -0.97
N PRO A 672 -9.35 13.99 -1.29
CA PRO A 672 -8.54 14.79 -2.19
C PRO A 672 -9.19 14.84 -3.57
N LYS A 673 -9.43 16.05 -4.08
CA LYS A 673 -10.04 16.32 -5.38
C LYS A 673 -8.95 16.86 -6.29
N ASP A 674 -8.52 16.03 -7.23
CA ASP A 674 -7.44 16.37 -8.15
C ASP A 674 -7.79 15.89 -9.57
N GLY A 675 -7.66 16.79 -10.55
CA GLY A 675 -8.01 16.55 -11.95
C GLY A 675 -8.59 17.79 -12.66
N PRO A 676 -8.25 18.05 -13.93
CA PRO A 676 -8.52 19.33 -14.59
C PRO A 676 -9.99 19.50 -15.05
N SER A 677 -10.80 18.45 -14.93
CA SER A 677 -12.15 18.38 -15.55
C SER A 677 -13.22 19.29 -14.94
N ALA A 678 -12.86 20.10 -13.93
CA ALA A 678 -13.73 21.10 -13.30
C ALA A 678 -13.46 22.54 -13.77
N GLY A 679 -12.50 22.76 -14.67
CA GLY A 679 -12.09 24.09 -15.12
C GLY A 679 -13.25 24.95 -15.68
N VAL A 680 -14.13 24.33 -16.47
CA VAL A 680 -15.33 25.00 -17.01
C VAL A 680 -16.31 25.42 -15.91
N ALA A 681 -16.51 24.57 -14.91
CA ALA A 681 -17.41 24.86 -13.78
C ALA A 681 -16.86 25.98 -12.89
N MET A 682 -15.55 25.99 -12.63
CA MET A 682 -14.87 27.07 -11.90
C MET A 682 -14.96 28.40 -12.65
N CYS A 683 -14.72 28.40 -13.97
CA CYS A 683 -14.85 29.59 -14.79
C CYS A 683 -16.26 30.17 -14.71
N THR A 684 -17.28 29.31 -14.81
CA THR A 684 -18.70 29.72 -14.71
C THR A 684 -19.03 30.29 -13.33
N ALA A 685 -18.52 29.70 -12.24
CA ALA A 685 -18.72 30.20 -10.89
C ALA A 685 -18.12 31.60 -10.70
N ILE A 686 -16.89 31.82 -11.21
CA ILE A 686 -16.22 33.13 -11.15
C ILE A 686 -17.01 34.17 -11.97
N VAL A 687 -17.42 33.84 -13.19
CA VAL A 687 -18.23 34.76 -14.02
C VAL A 687 -19.55 35.10 -13.33
N SER A 688 -20.24 34.11 -12.76
CA SER A 688 -21.50 34.30 -12.04
C SER A 688 -21.36 35.31 -10.89
N VAL A 689 -20.32 35.18 -10.05
CA VAL A 689 -20.05 36.11 -8.94
C VAL A 689 -19.79 37.53 -9.44
N LEU A 690 -18.94 37.68 -10.46
CA LEU A 690 -18.51 38.99 -10.95
C LEU A 690 -19.61 39.72 -11.72
N THR A 691 -20.47 38.98 -12.42
CA THR A 691 -21.62 39.53 -13.17
C THR A 691 -22.90 39.62 -12.33
N LYS A 692 -22.93 38.98 -11.16
CA LYS A 692 -24.11 38.79 -10.29
C LYS A 692 -25.27 38.08 -10.99
N ILE A 693 -24.95 37.16 -11.89
CA ILE A 693 -25.93 36.38 -12.66
C ILE A 693 -26.05 34.98 -12.05
N PRO A 694 -27.25 34.54 -11.63
CA PRO A 694 -27.43 33.19 -11.09
C PRO A 694 -27.12 32.10 -12.13
N VAL A 695 -26.58 30.97 -11.65
CA VAL A 695 -26.36 29.76 -12.46
C VAL A 695 -27.55 28.82 -12.29
N LYS A 696 -28.00 28.21 -13.38
CA LYS A 696 -29.12 27.27 -13.40
C LYS A 696 -28.78 26.01 -12.59
N ALA A 697 -29.54 25.74 -11.53
CA ALA A 697 -29.29 24.59 -10.66
C ALA A 697 -29.60 23.22 -11.33
N SER A 698 -30.37 23.24 -12.42
CA SER A 698 -30.68 22.04 -13.22
C SER A 698 -29.62 21.67 -14.26
N VAL A 699 -28.50 22.41 -14.30
CA VAL A 699 -27.40 22.23 -15.26
C VAL A 699 -26.16 21.74 -14.51
N ALA A 700 -25.62 20.59 -14.93
CA ALA A 700 -24.28 20.17 -14.52
C ALA A 700 -23.29 20.26 -15.69
N MET A 701 -22.01 20.47 -15.39
CA MET A 701 -20.99 20.61 -16.42
C MET A 701 -19.67 19.95 -16.05
N THR A 702 -18.91 19.57 -17.07
CA THR A 702 -17.55 19.04 -16.92
C THR A 702 -16.76 19.32 -18.18
N GLY A 703 -15.47 19.62 -18.01
CA GLY A 703 -14.60 20.00 -19.09
C GLY A 703 -13.34 20.64 -18.53
N GLU A 704 -12.20 20.29 -19.13
CA GLU A 704 -10.96 21.01 -18.92
C GLU A 704 -10.97 22.30 -19.77
N ILE A 705 -10.34 23.36 -19.29
CA ILE A 705 -10.33 24.66 -19.95
C ILE A 705 -8.89 25.10 -20.24
N THR A 706 -8.65 25.57 -21.46
CA THR A 706 -7.36 26.18 -21.82
C THR A 706 -7.36 27.68 -21.55
N LEU A 707 -6.19 28.32 -21.55
CA LEU A 707 -6.05 29.78 -21.46
C LEU A 707 -6.79 30.54 -22.57
N ARG A 708 -7.06 29.88 -23.71
CA ARG A 708 -7.83 30.45 -24.82
C ARG A 708 -9.34 30.33 -24.61
N GLY A 709 -9.80 29.55 -23.64
CA GLY A 709 -11.22 29.25 -23.40
C GLY A 709 -11.76 28.10 -24.25
N GLU A 710 -10.91 27.27 -24.84
CA GLU A 710 -11.31 26.02 -25.49
C GLU A 710 -11.55 24.93 -24.44
N VAL A 711 -12.62 24.14 -24.64
CA VAL A 711 -13.03 23.05 -23.74
C VAL A 711 -12.46 21.72 -24.24
N LEU A 712 -11.57 21.12 -23.45
CA LEU A 712 -10.85 19.90 -23.80
C LEU A 712 -11.59 18.63 -23.33
N PRO A 713 -11.35 17.48 -24.00
CA PRO A 713 -11.97 16.21 -23.63
C PRO A 713 -11.60 15.74 -22.24
N ILE A 714 -12.49 14.97 -21.64
CA ILE A 714 -12.37 14.40 -20.30
C ILE A 714 -12.52 12.89 -20.32
N GLY A 715 -12.02 12.23 -19.26
CA GLY A 715 -12.31 10.82 -18.98
C GLY A 715 -13.57 10.61 -18.15
N GLY A 716 -14.09 9.37 -18.16
CA GLY A 716 -15.13 8.90 -17.24
C GLY A 716 -16.53 9.49 -17.49
N LEU A 717 -16.86 9.79 -18.75
CA LEU A 717 -18.14 10.41 -19.11
C LEU A 717 -19.36 9.59 -18.65
N LYS A 718 -19.29 8.27 -18.79
CA LYS A 718 -20.38 7.34 -18.39
C LYS A 718 -20.69 7.47 -16.90
N GLU A 719 -19.68 7.41 -16.05
CA GLU A 719 -19.85 7.53 -14.59
C GLU A 719 -20.33 8.92 -14.17
N LYS A 720 -19.85 9.98 -14.84
CA LYS A 720 -20.29 11.35 -14.60
C LYS A 720 -21.76 11.54 -14.96
N LEU A 721 -22.21 11.02 -16.10
CA LEU A 721 -23.62 11.10 -16.50
C LEU A 721 -24.55 10.25 -15.62
N LEU A 722 -24.08 9.09 -15.14
CA LEU A 722 -24.79 8.33 -14.11
C LEU A 722 -24.94 9.12 -12.81
N ALA A 723 -23.94 9.91 -12.42
CA ALA A 723 -24.02 10.78 -11.24
C ALA A 723 -25.02 11.93 -11.44
N ALA A 724 -24.99 12.57 -12.61
CA ALA A 724 -25.97 13.60 -12.98
C ALA A 724 -27.40 13.06 -12.93
N HIS A 725 -27.63 11.86 -13.49
CA HIS A 725 -28.93 11.20 -13.50
C HIS A 725 -29.44 10.92 -12.09
N ARG A 726 -28.60 10.34 -11.22
CA ARG A 726 -28.93 10.09 -9.80
C ARG A 726 -29.23 11.36 -9.02
N GLY A 727 -28.58 12.47 -9.36
CA GLY A 727 -28.86 13.76 -8.73
C GLY A 727 -30.04 14.52 -9.33
N GLY A 728 -30.76 13.95 -10.31
CA GLY A 728 -31.91 14.58 -10.93
C GLY A 728 -31.57 15.77 -11.84
N ILE A 729 -30.32 15.86 -12.31
CA ILE A 729 -29.89 16.91 -13.23
C ILE A 729 -30.48 16.65 -14.62
N LYS A 730 -31.13 17.66 -15.20
CA LYS A 730 -31.81 17.54 -16.51
C LYS A 730 -30.91 17.87 -17.69
N THR A 731 -29.95 18.77 -17.50
CA THR A 731 -29.07 19.24 -18.58
C THR A 731 -27.61 19.01 -18.19
N VAL A 732 -26.84 18.38 -19.06
CA VAL A 732 -25.40 18.18 -18.84
C VAL A 732 -24.58 18.73 -20.00
N ILE A 733 -23.63 19.61 -19.70
CA ILE A 733 -22.70 20.18 -20.66
C ILE A 733 -21.42 19.34 -20.70
N ILE A 734 -21.01 18.93 -21.89
CA ILE A 734 -19.83 18.07 -22.11
C ILE A 734 -18.93 18.64 -23.21
N PRO A 735 -17.63 18.28 -23.25
CA PRO A 735 -16.76 18.68 -24.36
C PRO A 735 -17.22 18.07 -25.69
N GLN A 736 -17.05 18.80 -26.79
CA GLN A 736 -17.43 18.39 -28.15
C GLN A 736 -16.80 17.05 -28.55
N GLU A 737 -15.52 16.84 -28.20
CA GLU A 737 -14.79 15.62 -28.54
C GLU A 737 -15.34 14.36 -27.83
N ASN A 738 -15.97 14.53 -26.66
CA ASN A 738 -16.59 13.43 -25.92
C ASN A 738 -17.96 13.02 -26.48
N ALA A 739 -18.48 13.70 -27.50
CA ALA A 739 -19.73 13.30 -28.16
C ALA A 739 -19.66 11.87 -28.74
N ARG A 740 -18.45 11.39 -29.11
CA ARG A 740 -18.23 10.02 -29.58
C ARG A 740 -18.48 8.96 -28.49
N ASP A 741 -18.19 9.31 -27.23
CA ASP A 741 -18.30 8.40 -26.08
C ASP A 741 -19.76 8.21 -25.65
N LEU A 742 -20.68 9.05 -26.14
CA LEU A 742 -22.12 8.90 -25.91
C LEU A 742 -22.63 7.55 -26.40
N LYS A 743 -21.99 6.90 -27.38
CA LYS A 743 -22.40 5.57 -27.86
C LYS A 743 -22.38 4.50 -26.76
N GLU A 744 -21.48 4.61 -25.79
CA GLU A 744 -21.31 3.66 -24.69
C GLU A 744 -22.33 3.85 -23.54
N ILE A 745 -23.19 4.88 -23.67
CA ILE A 745 -24.16 5.25 -22.65
C ILE A 745 -25.52 4.61 -22.97
N PRO A 746 -26.11 3.90 -21.99
CA PRO A 746 -27.45 3.33 -22.08
C PRO A 746 -28.53 4.33 -22.54
N GLU A 747 -29.50 3.86 -23.33
CA GLU A 747 -30.57 4.71 -23.90
C GLU A 747 -31.48 5.34 -22.85
N ASN A 748 -31.74 4.64 -21.73
CA ASN A 748 -32.53 5.17 -20.62
C ASN A 748 -31.95 6.47 -20.06
N ILE A 749 -30.62 6.56 -19.91
CA ILE A 749 -29.96 7.78 -19.40
C ILE A 749 -30.02 8.91 -20.42
N LYS A 750 -29.86 8.59 -21.71
CA LYS A 750 -29.95 9.57 -22.80
C LYS A 750 -31.35 10.16 -22.96
N ALA A 751 -32.38 9.38 -22.62
CA ALA A 751 -33.76 9.84 -22.64
C ALA A 751 -34.05 10.84 -21.52
N ASP A 752 -33.46 10.63 -20.33
CA ASP A 752 -33.74 11.44 -19.14
C ASP A 752 -32.85 12.70 -19.01
N ILE A 753 -31.68 12.72 -19.66
CA ILE A 753 -30.74 13.85 -19.62
C ILE A 753 -30.54 14.46 -21.01
N LYS A 754 -30.72 15.78 -21.11
CA LYS A 754 -30.31 16.55 -22.28
C LYS A 754 -28.80 16.82 -22.21
N VAL A 755 -28.05 16.11 -23.04
CA VAL A 755 -26.59 16.31 -23.16
C VAL A 755 -26.27 17.32 -24.26
N ILE A 756 -25.47 18.34 -23.94
CA ILE A 756 -25.09 19.41 -24.87
C ILE A 756 -23.55 19.42 -25.04
N PRO A 757 -23.03 18.99 -26.20
CA PRO A 757 -21.63 19.10 -26.53
C PRO A 757 -21.24 20.56 -26.84
N VAL A 758 -20.11 21.03 -26.30
CA VAL A 758 -19.60 22.39 -26.46
C VAL A 758 -18.10 22.40 -26.78
N LYS A 759 -17.65 23.41 -27.52
CA LYS A 759 -16.23 23.61 -27.84
C LYS A 759 -15.62 24.79 -27.09
N TRP A 760 -16.41 25.83 -26.84
CA TRP A 760 -15.92 27.08 -26.26
C TRP A 760 -16.61 27.39 -24.93
N ILE A 761 -15.89 28.05 -24.02
CA ILE A 761 -16.44 28.48 -22.73
C ILE A 761 -17.64 29.43 -22.89
N ASP A 762 -17.65 30.22 -23.97
CA ASP A 762 -18.74 31.17 -24.25
C ASP A 762 -20.09 30.42 -24.43
N GLU A 763 -20.08 29.27 -25.11
CA GLU A 763 -21.26 28.40 -25.27
C GLU A 763 -21.74 27.84 -23.91
N VAL A 764 -20.81 27.53 -23.01
CA VAL A 764 -21.13 27.05 -21.66
C VAL A 764 -21.88 28.14 -20.90
N LEU A 765 -21.36 29.37 -20.92
CA LEU A 765 -21.94 30.50 -20.18
C LEU A 765 -23.37 30.80 -20.65
N ASP A 766 -23.62 30.76 -21.97
CA ASP A 766 -24.94 30.97 -22.55
C ASP A 766 -25.98 29.92 -22.10
N ILE A 767 -25.54 28.67 -21.92
CA ILE A 767 -26.40 27.58 -21.48
C ILE A 767 -26.61 27.63 -19.95
N ALA A 768 -25.52 27.84 -19.19
CA ALA A 768 -25.48 27.67 -17.74
C ALA A 768 -26.04 28.87 -16.97
N LEU A 769 -25.80 30.10 -17.44
CA LEU A 769 -26.32 31.32 -16.79
C LEU A 769 -27.82 31.49 -17.07
N GLU A 770 -28.51 32.14 -16.14
CA GLU A 770 -29.95 32.42 -16.28
C GLU A 770 -30.24 33.41 -17.43
N TYR A 771 -29.36 34.40 -17.62
CA TYR A 771 -29.40 35.36 -18.71
C TYR A 771 -27.99 35.73 -19.19
N ILE A 772 -27.88 36.19 -20.44
CA ILE A 772 -26.61 36.49 -21.09
C ILE A 772 -26.02 37.80 -20.51
N PRO A 773 -24.73 37.84 -20.16
CA PRO A 773 -24.08 39.06 -19.68
C PRO A 773 -24.08 40.16 -20.75
N SER A 774 -24.40 41.39 -20.36
CA SER A 774 -24.34 42.55 -21.26
C SER A 774 -22.94 43.18 -21.26
N PRO A 775 -22.31 43.43 -22.44
CA PRO A 775 -20.99 44.04 -22.51
C PRO A 775 -20.96 45.45 -21.87
N LYS A 776 -19.86 45.79 -21.18
CA LYS A 776 -19.66 47.17 -20.72
C LYS A 776 -19.28 48.06 -21.91
N LYS A 777 -19.91 49.24 -22.03
CA LYS A 777 -19.49 50.26 -23.00
C LYS A 777 -18.08 50.72 -22.62
N VAL A 778 -17.14 50.63 -23.56
CA VAL A 778 -15.80 51.17 -23.38
C VAL A 778 -15.91 52.69 -23.40
N GLU A 779 -15.82 53.34 -22.24
CA GLU A 779 -15.57 54.78 -22.19
C GLU A 779 -14.14 55.01 -22.68
N THR A 780 -14.00 55.61 -23.86
CA THR A 780 -12.73 56.11 -24.36
C THR A 780 -12.20 57.16 -23.38
N LEU A 781 -11.11 56.85 -22.69
CA LEU A 781 -10.37 57.79 -21.85
C LEU A 781 -10.01 59.05 -22.68
N PRO A 782 -10.25 60.27 -22.16
CA PRO A 782 -9.81 61.48 -22.84
C PRO A 782 -8.28 61.53 -22.83
N SER A 783 -7.68 61.69 -24.01
CA SER A 783 -6.25 61.90 -24.19
C SER A 783 -5.81 63.16 -23.46
N SER A 784 -5.08 63.02 -22.36
CA SER A 784 -4.39 64.14 -21.73
C SER A 784 -3.18 64.52 -22.58
N GLU A 785 -3.33 65.62 -23.33
CA GLU A 785 -2.19 66.35 -23.89
C GLU A 785 -1.27 66.77 -22.74
N LYS A 786 -0.04 66.25 -22.74
CA LYS A 786 1.03 66.76 -21.88
C LYS A 786 1.53 68.06 -22.47
N THR A 787 1.15 69.18 -21.86
CA THR A 787 1.90 70.43 -21.96
C THR A 787 3.27 70.23 -21.32
N VAL A 788 4.32 70.36 -22.12
CA VAL A 788 5.71 70.42 -21.67
C VAL A 788 5.95 71.85 -21.17
N ASP A 789 6.19 72.01 -19.88
CA ASP A 789 6.71 73.27 -19.32
C ASP A 789 8.23 73.15 -19.18
N GLU A 790 8.91 74.15 -19.74
CA GLU A 790 10.35 74.39 -19.64
C GLU A 790 10.71 74.98 -18.26
N GLN A 791 12.00 74.88 -17.91
CA GLN A 791 12.71 75.43 -16.72
C GLN A 791 12.71 74.47 -15.51
N GLU A 792 13.83 74.10 -14.89
CA GLU A 792 15.08 74.84 -14.63
C GLU A 792 16.33 73.95 -14.69
N THR A 793 17.38 74.50 -15.31
CA THR A 793 18.79 74.14 -15.13
C THR A 793 19.36 74.72 -13.81
N VAL A 794 20.56 74.24 -13.45
CA VAL A 794 21.57 74.78 -12.48
C VAL A 794 21.49 74.10 -11.09
N SER A 795 22.54 73.53 -10.47
CA SER A 795 23.97 73.33 -10.75
C SER A 795 24.57 72.32 -9.74
N HIS A 796 25.67 71.68 -10.14
CA HIS A 796 26.83 71.25 -9.33
C HIS A 796 26.69 71.24 -7.78
N HIS A 797 26.80 70.07 -7.15
CA HIS A 797 28.10 69.50 -6.75
C HIS A 797 27.99 68.03 -6.36
#